data_AF-A0AAE0NAU8-F1
#
_entry.id   AF-A0AAE0NAU8-F1
#
_cell.length_a   1.000
_cell.length_b   1.000
_cell.length_c   1.000
_cell.angle_alpha   90.00
_cell.angle_beta   90.00
_cell.angle_gamma   90.00
#
_symmetry.space_group_name_H-M   'P 1'
#
loop_
_entity.id
_entity.type
_entity.pdbx_description
1 polymer ?
#
loop_
_entity_poly.entity_id
_entity_poly.type
_entity_poly.pdbx_seq_one_letter_code
_entity_poly.pdbx_strand_id
1 'polypeptide(L)'
;MANHATIPYPNFPNICAPLDNSTTDEIDEDLIVLSPNHLQRVAQFRNKICLYKTDTEKYELCLQIRDDLLNEHTGVQLLVAACEHVMFTQCAEYKDWKESRDTPPAEPNEADLVEWDRFLSVAKDGLEIKSKCVTALKTVARYWGQDVVQHYQWAYKGRKYCDKLCAAAREVHDWEKVVTALNSLILKRSQQGMSLKRRPVSASLNPIEQGDLDNLRKHPPENGLAIDLPDGFGFDKFGLIVHEEYTVVLPEPDSNGTADPPILPETDSANNADTTVDTFRKQDNSNGIIWSSGIDRPIRRRTASLPDITQQISKRQRLEGPSSFPYTHTTKSDIAGDRPMHDGMADDAYRRRVLAELQEKSGLAMPPQDSHGERADELVRKLLEQVEQPNTDSNRGVAEALFCTGDEAANLVESGSPHDAPIITEGQQQFRWSKNDRPVVQLFRRMGGLDKSISIQIPSRSSTAWSFEVRKLSEVRERFLNQNNAGDPWNILDLQSPLPQSILPNFLTGENCQLLLQVRNAVLMEERAERIVASAQKWNEWKNVLEWVLLSEGGHNTAPHTDSHGFATWITPQEESIGFGWMSCPTEEEREAWMANPHNYTGGRWRYVVLKPGQSIFFMPGTIHFVFRVQEHQTLALGGHVLQWSGIQRWMQVVLAQMKNPATTNEDMRWSAPKLVHVVTKLVAAKAQDGGVEEVGGEAAVAQFFASVKVKVSRSFETER
;
A
#
# COMPACT_ATOMS: atom_id res chain seq x y z
N MET A 1 8.94 64.72 5.61
CA MET A 1 8.74 64.37 7.03
C MET A 1 8.38 62.90 7.10
N ALA A 2 9.10 62.16 7.96
CA ALA A 2 8.81 60.84 8.54
C ALA A 2 8.71 59.57 7.66
N ASN A 3 9.81 58.80 7.69
CA ASN A 3 9.96 57.35 7.94
C ASN A 3 8.91 56.33 7.46
N HIS A 4 9.40 55.34 6.69
CA HIS A 4 9.12 53.92 6.96
C HIS A 4 10.38 53.07 6.73
N ALA A 5 10.56 52.10 7.63
CA ALA A 5 11.78 51.32 7.85
C ALA A 5 11.85 50.02 7.04
N THR A 6 13.09 49.56 6.92
CA THR A 6 13.68 48.38 6.27
C THR A 6 13.24 47.02 6.84
N ILE A 7 13.19 45.97 6.00
CA ILE A 7 13.65 44.62 6.35
C ILE A 7 14.51 44.08 5.19
N PRO A 8 15.78 43.68 5.42
CA PRO A 8 16.70 43.20 4.39
C PRO A 8 16.63 41.68 4.15
N TYR A 9 16.85 41.29 2.89
CA TYR A 9 17.04 39.91 2.44
C TYR A 9 18.31 39.27 3.08
N PRO A 10 18.31 37.95 3.40
CA PRO A 10 19.49 37.30 3.97
C PRO A 10 20.61 37.16 2.95
N ASN A 11 21.78 37.68 3.31
CA ASN A 11 23.06 37.46 2.64
C ASN A 11 23.42 35.97 2.61
N PHE A 12 23.75 35.46 1.43
CA PHE A 12 24.45 34.19 1.26
C PHE A 12 25.88 34.30 1.84
N PRO A 13 26.33 33.38 2.69
CA PRO A 13 27.72 33.37 3.13
C PRO A 13 28.64 32.86 2.00
N ASN A 14 29.80 33.52 1.93
CA ASN A 14 30.91 33.30 1.00
C ASN A 14 31.23 31.83 0.72
N ILE A 15 31.31 31.55 -0.58
CA ILE A 15 31.90 30.37 -1.20
C ILE A 15 33.35 30.24 -0.72
N CYS A 16 33.67 29.11 -0.06
CA CYS A 16 35.06 28.72 0.15
C CYS A 16 35.73 28.40 -1.20
N ALA A 17 36.99 28.81 -1.27
CA ALA A 17 37.96 28.84 -2.38
C ALA A 17 37.95 27.69 -3.41
N PRO A 18 38.49 27.95 -4.64
CA PRO A 18 38.17 27.22 -5.86
C PRO A 18 38.90 25.89 -6.00
N LEU A 19 38.20 24.93 -6.60
CA LEU A 19 38.76 23.71 -7.18
C LEU A 19 39.86 24.07 -8.18
N ASP A 20 40.94 23.30 -8.09
CA ASP A 20 42.12 23.36 -8.93
C ASP A 20 41.73 23.26 -10.42
N ASN A 21 42.35 24.12 -11.23
CA ASN A 21 42.09 24.26 -12.65
C ASN A 21 42.62 23.03 -13.41
N SER A 22 41.72 22.17 -13.88
CA SER A 22 41.95 21.44 -15.12
C SER A 22 40.69 21.46 -15.99
N THR A 23 40.79 22.25 -17.05
CA THR A 23 39.90 22.41 -18.21
C THR A 23 39.21 21.13 -18.70
N THR A 24 37.88 21.13 -18.77
CA THR A 24 37.02 21.09 -20.00
C THR A 24 35.54 21.11 -19.59
N ASP A 25 34.64 21.55 -20.49
CA ASP A 25 33.16 21.59 -20.37
C ASP A 25 32.51 20.25 -19.96
N GLU A 26 32.71 19.77 -18.74
CA GLU A 26 31.96 18.64 -18.18
C GLU A 26 30.77 19.17 -17.40
N ILE A 27 29.62 19.23 -18.07
CA ILE A 27 28.33 19.32 -17.39
C ILE A 27 28.29 18.17 -16.36
N ASP A 28 28.11 18.51 -15.08
CA ASP A 28 27.95 17.54 -13.99
C ASP A 28 26.87 16.53 -14.43
N GLU A 29 27.29 15.28 -14.58
CA GLU A 29 26.49 14.23 -15.18
C GLU A 29 25.21 13.97 -14.38
N ASP A 30 25.25 14.21 -13.07
CA ASP A 30 24.10 14.11 -12.20
C ASP A 30 23.05 15.17 -12.56
N LEU A 31 23.48 16.38 -12.96
CA LEU A 31 22.58 17.43 -13.44
C LEU A 31 21.91 17.09 -14.77
N ILE A 32 22.33 16.06 -15.49
CA ILE A 32 21.69 15.65 -16.75
C ILE A 32 20.68 14.54 -16.52
N VAL A 33 20.97 13.61 -15.62
CA VAL A 33 20.20 12.36 -15.47
C VAL A 33 19.21 12.40 -14.31
N LEU A 34 19.43 13.25 -13.30
CA LEU A 34 18.56 13.34 -12.14
C LEU A 34 17.41 14.33 -12.36
N SER A 35 16.26 14.02 -11.76
CA SER A 35 15.16 14.98 -11.67
C SER A 35 15.53 16.14 -10.74
N PRO A 36 14.89 17.31 -10.86
CA PRO A 36 15.15 18.44 -9.94
C PRO A 36 14.96 18.08 -8.46
N ASN A 37 13.96 17.24 -8.16
CA ASN A 37 13.73 16.74 -6.79
C ASN A 37 14.90 15.85 -6.33
N HIS A 38 15.36 14.92 -7.16
CA HIS A 38 16.49 14.06 -6.83
C HIS A 38 17.79 14.85 -6.65
N LEU A 39 18.03 15.86 -7.49
CA LEU A 39 19.16 16.78 -7.33
C LEU A 39 19.13 17.50 -5.98
N GLN A 40 17.96 18.02 -5.60
CA GLN A 40 17.79 18.67 -4.30
C GLN A 40 18.06 17.70 -3.15
N ARG A 41 17.59 16.45 -3.24
CA ARG A 41 17.84 15.42 -2.23
C ARG A 41 19.32 15.05 -2.11
N VAL A 42 20.02 14.87 -3.23
CA VAL A 42 21.48 14.61 -3.25
C VAL A 42 22.24 15.80 -2.66
N ALA A 43 21.87 17.03 -3.02
CA ALA A 43 22.49 18.23 -2.47
C ALA A 43 22.25 18.37 -0.95
N GLN A 44 21.03 18.09 -0.48
CA GLN A 44 20.71 18.06 0.95
C GLN A 44 21.53 17.00 1.68
N PHE A 45 21.67 15.80 1.09
CA PHE A 45 22.50 14.75 1.67
C PHE A 45 23.98 15.15 1.73
N ARG A 46 24.55 15.66 0.62
CA ARG A 46 25.93 16.21 0.59
C ARG A 46 26.14 17.27 1.67
N ASN A 47 25.20 18.18 1.84
CA ASN A 47 25.30 19.21 2.87
C ASN A 47 25.24 18.61 4.28
N LYS A 48 24.30 17.69 4.53
CA LYS A 48 24.16 17.02 5.84
C LYS A 48 25.39 16.21 6.21
N ILE A 49 25.92 15.39 5.30
CA ILE A 49 27.07 14.53 5.61
C ILE A 49 28.33 15.35 5.90
N CYS A 50 28.49 16.52 5.28
CA CYS A 50 29.58 17.44 5.57
C CYS A 50 29.46 18.17 6.92
N LEU A 51 28.29 18.18 7.56
CA LEU A 51 28.11 18.78 8.89
C LEU A 51 28.62 17.89 10.02
N TYR A 52 28.70 16.58 9.79
CA TYR A 52 29.19 15.62 10.79
C TYR A 52 30.72 15.60 10.83
N LYS A 53 31.27 15.54 12.05
CA LYS A 53 32.71 15.70 12.29
C LYS A 53 33.44 14.37 12.38
N THR A 54 32.76 13.32 12.80
CA THR A 54 33.34 11.98 12.91
C THR A 54 32.90 11.11 11.74
N ASP A 55 33.73 10.14 11.34
CA ASP A 55 33.36 9.22 10.27
C ASP A 55 32.25 8.25 10.68
N THR A 56 32.14 7.95 11.98
CA THR A 56 31.05 7.13 12.55
C THR A 56 29.68 7.81 12.42
N GLU A 57 29.58 9.10 12.77
CA GLU A 57 28.33 9.87 12.57
C GLU A 57 27.94 9.94 11.09
N LYS A 58 28.93 10.05 10.20
CA LYS A 58 28.70 10.02 8.75
C LYS A 58 28.24 8.64 8.28
N TYR A 59 28.81 7.56 8.83
CA TYR A 59 28.44 6.19 8.49
C TYR A 59 27.00 5.88 8.94
N GLU A 60 26.61 6.33 10.13
CA GLU A 60 25.21 6.26 10.60
C GLU A 60 24.25 7.00 9.66
N LEU A 61 24.62 8.19 9.19
CA LEU A 61 23.83 8.90 8.19
C LEU A 61 23.76 8.12 6.87
N CYS A 62 24.85 7.44 6.47
CA CYS A 62 24.85 6.58 5.28
C CYS A 62 23.86 5.41 5.45
N LEU A 63 23.80 4.78 6.63
CA LEU A 63 22.82 3.75 6.96
C LEU A 63 21.39 4.28 6.87
N GLN A 64 21.12 5.46 7.45
CA GLN A 64 19.80 6.08 7.38
C GLN A 64 19.37 6.33 5.93
N ILE A 65 20.25 6.91 5.11
CA ILE A 65 19.95 7.21 3.71
C ILE A 65 19.80 5.94 2.88
N ARG A 66 20.59 4.89 3.16
CA ARG A 66 20.44 3.56 2.56
C ARG A 66 19.02 3.03 2.78
N ASP A 67 18.58 3.03 4.03
CA ASP A 67 17.29 2.46 4.41
C ASP A 67 16.13 3.29 3.86
N ASP A 68 16.21 4.62 3.94
CA ASP A 68 15.23 5.54 3.36
C ASP A 68 15.04 5.29 1.85
N LEU A 69 16.14 5.12 1.12
CA LEU A 69 16.13 4.90 -0.33
C LEU A 69 15.66 3.49 -0.73
N LEU A 70 16.05 2.46 0.02
CA LEU A 70 15.58 1.08 -0.21
C LEU A 70 14.08 0.92 0.07
N ASN A 71 13.52 1.80 0.90
CA ASN A 71 12.10 1.86 1.21
C ASN A 71 11.24 2.51 0.11
N GLU A 72 11.85 3.08 -0.94
CA GLU A 72 11.15 3.65 -2.09
C GLU A 72 10.98 2.63 -3.22
N HIS A 73 9.74 2.33 -3.59
CA HIS A 73 9.41 1.10 -4.32
C HIS A 73 9.59 1.14 -5.86
N THR A 74 9.85 2.30 -6.50
CA THR A 74 10.21 2.37 -7.94
C THR A 74 10.84 3.70 -8.35
N GLY A 75 11.85 3.67 -9.25
CA GLY A 75 12.36 4.87 -9.94
C GLY A 75 13.49 5.62 -9.22
N VAL A 76 14.04 5.04 -8.15
CA VAL A 76 15.10 5.66 -7.36
C VAL A 76 16.51 5.25 -7.78
N GLN A 77 16.70 4.33 -8.74
CA GLN A 77 18.02 3.76 -9.06
C GLN A 77 19.09 4.83 -9.31
N LEU A 78 18.76 5.86 -10.11
CA LEU A 78 19.68 6.97 -10.38
C LEU A 78 19.98 7.81 -9.12
N LEU A 79 18.99 8.00 -8.24
CA LEU A 79 19.16 8.69 -6.95
C LEU A 79 20.02 7.84 -6.00
N VAL A 80 19.78 6.53 -5.93
CA VAL A 80 20.59 5.59 -5.13
C VAL A 80 22.04 5.61 -5.59
N ALA A 81 22.30 5.56 -6.90
CA ALA A 81 23.66 5.65 -7.43
C ALA A 81 24.35 6.99 -7.08
N ALA A 82 23.62 8.10 -7.14
CA ALA A 82 24.16 9.42 -6.78
C ALA A 82 24.44 9.53 -5.28
N CYS A 83 23.54 9.03 -4.42
CA CYS A 83 23.76 9.00 -2.98
C CYS A 83 24.91 8.04 -2.60
N GLU A 84 25.01 6.88 -3.23
CA GLU A 84 26.12 5.95 -3.04
C GLU A 84 27.47 6.62 -3.36
N HIS A 85 27.55 7.37 -4.46
CA HIS A 85 28.75 8.14 -4.79
C HIS A 85 29.11 9.18 -3.71
N VAL A 86 28.10 9.84 -3.13
CA VAL A 86 28.31 10.76 -2.00
C VAL A 86 28.82 10.01 -0.77
N MET A 87 28.25 8.85 -0.43
CA MET A 87 28.72 8.03 0.68
C MET A 87 30.19 7.64 0.47
N PHE A 88 30.54 7.14 -0.72
CA PHE A 88 31.89 6.70 -1.08
C PHE A 88 32.93 7.83 -1.02
N THR A 89 32.54 9.06 -1.35
CA THR A 89 33.45 10.20 -1.39
C THR A 89 33.56 10.95 -0.06
N GLN A 90 32.51 10.95 0.77
CA GLN A 90 32.43 11.80 1.96
C GLN A 90 32.53 11.05 3.30
N CYS A 91 32.38 9.72 3.31
CA CYS A 91 32.47 8.88 4.49
C CYS A 91 33.60 7.85 4.34
N ALA A 92 34.69 8.04 5.09
CA ALA A 92 35.85 7.15 5.04
C ALA A 92 35.49 5.74 5.53
N GLU A 93 34.69 5.63 6.58
CA GLU A 93 34.26 4.34 7.13
C GLU A 93 33.41 3.51 6.15
N TYR A 94 32.46 4.14 5.46
CA TYR A 94 31.70 3.48 4.39
C TYR A 94 32.63 3.01 3.26
N LYS A 95 33.58 3.85 2.86
CA LYS A 95 34.56 3.52 1.83
C LYS A 95 35.43 2.33 2.23
N ASP A 96 36.00 2.35 3.43
CA ASP A 96 36.84 1.29 3.96
C ASP A 96 36.05 -0.02 4.13
N TRP A 97 34.80 0.04 4.59
CA TRP A 97 33.90 -1.11 4.65
C TRP A 97 33.65 -1.70 3.24
N LYS A 98 33.34 -0.85 2.26
CA LYS A 98 33.05 -1.30 0.89
C LYS A 98 34.29 -1.92 0.22
N GLU A 99 35.48 -1.36 0.45
CA GLU A 99 36.74 -1.85 -0.10
C GLU A 99 37.24 -3.12 0.63
N SER A 100 37.00 -3.23 1.94
CA SER A 100 37.39 -4.41 2.73
C SER A 100 36.48 -5.63 2.52
N ARG A 101 35.30 -5.46 1.91
CA ARG A 101 34.30 -6.51 1.67
C ARG A 101 34.78 -7.67 0.79
N ASP A 102 35.81 -7.46 -0.03
CA ASP A 102 36.47 -8.52 -0.81
C ASP A 102 37.43 -9.39 0.04
N THR A 103 37.58 -9.06 1.33
CA THR A 103 38.35 -9.82 2.32
C THR A 103 37.39 -10.29 3.43
N PRO A 104 37.32 -11.60 3.74
CA PRO A 104 36.31 -12.10 4.67
C PRO A 104 36.54 -11.59 6.10
N PRO A 105 35.54 -10.97 6.76
CA PRO A 105 35.58 -10.67 8.18
C PRO A 105 35.30 -11.90 9.03
N ALA A 106 35.79 -11.90 10.28
CA ALA A 106 35.73 -13.05 11.18
C ALA A 106 34.30 -13.39 11.67
N GLU A 107 33.41 -12.40 11.83
CA GLU A 107 31.97 -12.60 12.09
C GLU A 107 31.20 -11.33 11.66
N PRO A 108 30.34 -11.37 10.64
CA PRO A 108 29.53 -10.22 10.25
C PRO A 108 28.10 -10.27 10.79
N ASN A 109 27.52 -9.09 11.07
CA ASN A 109 26.08 -8.92 11.24
C ASN A 109 25.37 -9.18 9.89
N GLU A 110 24.86 -10.40 9.72
CA GLU A 110 24.34 -10.94 8.45
C GLU A 110 23.17 -10.11 7.87
N ALA A 111 22.36 -9.48 8.73
CA ALA A 111 21.22 -8.66 8.30
C ALA A 111 21.65 -7.33 7.64
N ASP A 112 22.67 -6.66 8.18
CA ASP A 112 23.18 -5.41 7.62
C ASP A 112 23.88 -5.62 6.28
N LEU A 113 24.56 -6.76 6.13
CA LEU A 113 25.19 -7.14 4.86
C LEU A 113 24.16 -7.33 3.74
N VAL A 114 23.03 -7.98 4.04
CA VAL A 114 21.96 -8.22 3.05
C VAL A 114 21.37 -6.92 2.53
N GLU A 115 21.12 -5.95 3.40
CA GLU A 115 20.57 -4.65 2.98
C GLU A 115 21.60 -3.81 2.23
N TRP A 116 22.86 -3.87 2.64
CA TRP A 116 23.93 -3.25 1.87
C TRP A 116 24.10 -3.89 0.48
N ASP A 117 23.99 -5.21 0.36
CA ASP A 117 24.00 -5.90 -0.93
C ASP A 117 22.83 -5.47 -1.82
N ARG A 118 21.64 -5.35 -1.23
CA ARG A 118 20.46 -4.85 -1.94
C ARG A 118 20.65 -3.41 -2.40
N PHE A 119 21.14 -2.53 -1.53
CA PHE A 119 21.43 -1.13 -1.85
C PHE A 119 22.46 -1.00 -2.98
N LEU A 120 23.57 -1.73 -2.88
CA LEU A 120 24.63 -1.72 -3.89
C LEU A 120 24.17 -2.30 -5.23
N SER A 121 23.30 -3.32 -5.21
CA SER A 121 22.66 -3.83 -6.41
C SER A 121 21.83 -2.75 -7.12
N VAL A 122 21.00 -2.02 -6.36
CA VAL A 122 20.19 -0.91 -6.89
C VAL A 122 21.05 0.26 -7.36
N ALA A 123 22.12 0.59 -6.62
CA ALA A 123 23.09 1.62 -7.01
C ALA A 123 23.79 1.26 -8.33
N LYS A 124 24.17 -0.02 -8.49
CA LYS A 124 24.79 -0.54 -9.71
C LYS A 124 23.85 -0.46 -10.92
N ASP A 125 22.58 -0.82 -10.74
CA ASP A 125 21.56 -0.65 -11.78
C ASP A 125 21.41 0.83 -12.18
N GLY A 126 21.43 1.74 -11.20
CA GLY A 126 21.41 3.18 -11.42
C GLY A 126 22.61 3.68 -12.22
N LEU A 127 23.81 3.22 -11.87
CA LEU A 127 25.04 3.56 -12.58
C LEU A 127 25.04 2.99 -14.01
N GLU A 128 24.47 1.81 -14.21
CA GLU A 128 24.29 1.22 -15.54
C GLU A 128 23.30 2.05 -16.39
N ILE A 129 22.20 2.53 -15.81
CA ILE A 129 21.27 3.45 -16.49
C ILE A 129 21.99 4.76 -16.84
N LYS A 130 22.71 5.36 -15.87
CA LYS A 130 23.47 6.61 -16.06
C LYS A 130 24.47 6.46 -17.21
N SER A 131 25.35 5.47 -17.17
CA SER A 131 26.38 5.24 -18.19
C SER A 131 25.79 5.01 -19.58
N LYS A 132 24.67 4.29 -19.68
CA LYS A 132 24.01 4.02 -20.96
C LYS A 132 23.29 5.25 -21.56
N CYS A 133 22.84 6.18 -20.72
CA CYS A 133 22.00 7.30 -21.15
C CYS A 133 22.77 8.64 -21.24
N VAL A 134 23.77 8.87 -20.39
CA VAL A 134 24.39 10.20 -20.19
C VAL A 134 25.00 10.78 -21.46
N THR A 135 25.66 9.95 -22.29
CA THR A 135 26.29 10.43 -23.54
C THR A 135 25.24 10.93 -24.54
N ALA A 136 24.14 10.17 -24.69
CA ALA A 136 23.04 10.56 -25.55
C ALA A 136 22.36 11.83 -25.03
N LEU A 137 22.11 11.89 -23.71
CA LEU A 137 21.44 13.04 -23.09
C LEU A 137 22.32 14.30 -23.05
N LYS A 138 23.66 14.19 -22.92
CA LYS A 138 24.60 15.31 -23.11
C LYS A 138 24.44 15.93 -24.49
N THR A 139 24.29 15.10 -25.52
CA THR A 139 24.06 15.58 -26.89
C THR A 139 22.70 16.26 -27.01
N VAL A 140 21.64 15.68 -26.43
CA VAL A 140 20.29 16.27 -26.45
C VAL A 140 20.26 17.60 -25.71
N ALA A 141 20.87 17.67 -24.52
CA ALA A 141 20.95 18.89 -23.72
C ALA A 141 21.67 20.02 -24.46
N ARG A 142 22.70 19.70 -25.26
CA ARG A 142 23.42 20.67 -26.09
C ARG A 142 22.53 21.31 -27.16
N TYR A 143 21.58 20.58 -27.72
CA TYR A 143 20.70 21.09 -28.78
C TYR A 143 19.40 21.67 -28.22
N TRP A 144 18.77 21.01 -27.26
CA TRP A 144 17.42 21.33 -26.80
C TRP A 144 17.36 21.96 -25.40
N GLY A 145 18.48 22.08 -24.71
CA GLY A 145 18.52 22.61 -23.35
C GLY A 145 18.55 21.52 -22.28
N GLN A 146 19.30 21.76 -21.22
CA GLN A 146 19.45 20.84 -20.09
C GLN A 146 18.20 20.77 -19.22
N ASP A 147 17.55 21.92 -19.01
CA ASP A 147 16.30 22.08 -18.29
C ASP A 147 15.14 21.31 -18.94
N VAL A 148 15.14 21.22 -20.27
CA VAL A 148 14.22 20.38 -21.06
C VAL A 148 14.45 18.90 -20.76
N VAL A 149 15.71 18.44 -20.82
CA VAL A 149 16.07 17.03 -20.53
C VAL A 149 15.67 16.64 -19.10
N GLN A 150 15.94 17.51 -18.12
CA GLN A 150 15.60 17.29 -16.72
C GLN A 150 14.09 17.24 -16.47
N HIS A 151 13.34 18.18 -17.07
CA HIS A 151 11.90 18.28 -16.86
C HIS A 151 11.15 17.04 -17.34
N TYR A 152 11.52 16.52 -18.51
CA TYR A 152 10.89 15.33 -19.07
C TYR A 152 11.48 14.01 -18.58
N GLN A 153 12.48 14.06 -17.71
CA GLN A 153 13.04 12.90 -17.00
C GLN A 153 13.43 11.77 -17.96
N TRP A 154 14.02 12.10 -19.11
CA TRP A 154 14.23 11.13 -20.20
C TRP A 154 15.18 9.98 -19.85
N ALA A 155 16.07 10.16 -18.89
CA ALA A 155 16.96 9.10 -18.39
C ALA A 155 16.19 7.85 -17.93
N TYR A 156 14.99 8.03 -17.38
CA TYR A 156 14.15 6.94 -16.85
C TYR A 156 13.41 6.13 -17.94
N LYS A 157 13.40 6.60 -19.20
CA LYS A 157 12.82 5.85 -20.33
C LYS A 157 13.80 4.82 -20.91
N GLY A 158 15.05 4.83 -20.44
CA GLY A 158 16.09 3.86 -20.77
C GLY A 158 16.82 4.15 -22.10
N ARG A 159 17.94 3.44 -22.28
CA ARG A 159 18.91 3.67 -23.36
C ARG A 159 18.31 3.85 -24.75
N LYS A 160 17.45 2.91 -25.18
CA LYS A 160 16.87 2.93 -26.53
C LYS A 160 16.09 4.22 -26.82
N TYR A 161 15.45 4.77 -25.80
CA TYR A 161 14.72 6.02 -25.91
C TYR A 161 15.68 7.21 -26.01
N CYS A 162 16.70 7.26 -25.15
CA CYS A 162 17.75 8.28 -25.17
C CYS A 162 18.52 8.30 -26.50
N ASP A 163 18.82 7.14 -27.09
CA ASP A 163 19.48 7.04 -28.40
C ASP A 163 18.61 7.63 -29.52
N LYS A 164 17.29 7.39 -29.48
CA LYS A 164 16.34 7.98 -30.43
C LYS A 164 16.20 9.49 -30.25
N LEU A 165 16.15 9.98 -29.02
CA LEU A 165 16.18 11.41 -28.72
C LEU A 165 17.45 12.05 -29.29
N CYS A 166 18.62 11.43 -29.07
CA CYS A 166 19.89 11.93 -29.58
C CYS A 166 19.90 11.98 -31.11
N ALA A 167 19.37 10.95 -31.78
CA ALA A 167 19.22 10.97 -33.23
C ALA A 167 18.28 12.08 -33.70
N ALA A 168 17.13 12.27 -33.05
CA ALA A 168 16.19 13.33 -33.39
C ALA A 168 16.78 14.73 -33.15
N ALA A 169 17.49 14.93 -32.04
CA ALA A 169 18.13 16.19 -31.68
C ALA A 169 19.25 16.59 -32.62
N ARG A 170 19.91 15.64 -33.30
CA ARG A 170 20.90 15.90 -34.35
C ARG A 170 20.31 16.29 -35.69
N GLU A 171 19.02 16.02 -35.91
CA GLU A 171 18.33 16.32 -37.17
C GLU A 171 17.55 17.63 -37.06
N VAL A 172 16.92 17.87 -35.91
CA VAL A 172 16.17 19.10 -35.63
C VAL A 172 16.73 19.74 -34.36
N HIS A 173 17.63 20.72 -34.54
CA HIS A 173 18.34 21.36 -33.42
C HIS A 173 17.47 22.35 -32.64
N ASP A 174 16.54 23.01 -33.34
CA ASP A 174 15.73 24.11 -32.82
C ASP A 174 14.54 23.57 -32.02
N TRP A 175 14.53 23.82 -30.70
CA TRP A 175 13.50 23.32 -29.79
C TRP A 175 12.09 23.81 -30.16
N GLU A 176 11.93 25.05 -30.64
CA GLU A 176 10.62 25.60 -31.01
C GLU A 176 10.00 24.83 -32.19
N LYS A 177 10.87 24.47 -33.15
CA LYS A 177 10.50 23.60 -34.28
C LYS A 177 10.18 22.18 -33.82
N VAL A 178 10.96 21.64 -32.88
CA VAL A 178 10.71 20.32 -32.28
C VAL A 178 9.36 20.28 -31.58
N VAL A 179 9.03 21.29 -30.77
CA VAL A 179 7.75 21.41 -30.07
C VAL A 179 6.59 21.45 -31.06
N THR A 180 6.69 22.27 -32.12
CA THR A 180 5.65 22.38 -33.15
C THR A 180 5.39 21.03 -33.83
N ALA A 181 6.45 20.31 -34.20
CA ALA A 181 6.34 19.00 -34.83
C ALA A 181 5.81 17.93 -33.86
N LEU A 182 6.32 17.88 -32.63
CA LEU A 182 5.89 16.93 -31.62
C LEU A 182 4.44 17.15 -31.22
N ASN A 183 3.99 18.39 -31.04
CA ASN A 183 2.60 18.71 -30.75
C ASN A 183 1.66 18.24 -31.86
N SER A 184 2.05 18.43 -33.12
CA SER A 184 1.29 17.90 -34.25
C SER A 184 1.19 16.38 -34.24
N LEU A 185 2.25 15.67 -33.84
CA LEU A 185 2.28 14.21 -33.74
C LEU A 185 1.47 13.69 -32.54
N ILE A 186 1.60 14.34 -31.38
CA ILE A 186 0.85 14.05 -30.15
C ILE A 186 -0.65 14.27 -30.38
N LEU A 187 -1.03 15.37 -31.03
CA LEU A 187 -2.42 15.68 -31.37
C LEU A 187 -3.01 14.68 -32.38
N LYS A 188 -2.25 14.34 -33.44
CA LYS A 188 -2.67 13.28 -34.38
C LYS A 188 -2.89 11.96 -33.64
N ARG A 189 -2.05 11.63 -32.65
CA ARG A 189 -2.23 10.43 -31.82
C ARG A 189 -3.46 10.51 -30.92
N SER A 190 -3.75 11.66 -30.29
CA SER A 190 -4.92 11.82 -29.44
C SER A 190 -6.23 11.70 -30.24
N GLN A 191 -6.28 12.27 -31.44
CA GLN A 191 -7.46 12.25 -32.32
C GLN A 191 -7.67 10.87 -32.99
N GLN A 192 -6.61 10.13 -33.31
CA GLN A 192 -6.70 8.84 -34.01
C GLN A 192 -6.82 7.62 -33.06
N GLY A 193 -6.65 7.83 -31.75
CA GLY A 193 -6.55 6.77 -30.74
C GLY A 193 -7.73 5.79 -30.65
N MET A 194 -8.92 6.18 -31.12
CA MET A 194 -10.10 5.28 -31.12
C MET A 194 -10.16 4.31 -32.32
N SER A 195 -9.37 4.51 -33.39
CA SER A 195 -9.54 3.75 -34.65
C SER A 195 -8.43 2.75 -34.97
N LEU A 196 -7.22 2.89 -34.39
CA LEU A 196 -6.04 2.12 -34.81
C LEU A 196 -5.11 1.79 -33.62
N LYS A 197 -5.45 0.86 -32.71
CA LYS A 197 -4.57 0.18 -31.70
C LYS A 197 -3.33 0.95 -31.15
N ARG A 198 -3.33 2.27 -31.11
CA ARG A 198 -2.22 3.15 -30.71
C ARG A 198 -2.48 3.60 -29.28
N ARG A 199 -1.41 3.72 -28.50
CA ARG A 199 -1.53 4.10 -27.09
C ARG A 199 -2.07 5.53 -26.99
N PRO A 200 -3.03 5.80 -26.10
CA PRO A 200 -3.47 7.17 -25.81
C PRO A 200 -2.30 8.01 -25.28
N VAL A 201 -2.44 9.34 -25.33
CA VAL A 201 -1.46 10.25 -24.72
C VAL A 201 -1.37 9.95 -23.22
N SER A 202 -0.17 9.72 -22.70
CA SER A 202 0.03 9.35 -21.31
C SER A 202 -0.23 10.55 -20.39
N ALA A 203 -0.98 10.32 -19.31
CA ALA A 203 -1.06 11.18 -18.14
C ALA A 203 0.28 11.18 -17.40
N SER A 204 1.27 11.91 -17.94
CA SER A 204 2.61 12.00 -17.38
C SER A 204 3.34 13.26 -17.87
N LEU A 205 4.33 13.72 -17.10
CA LEU A 205 5.20 14.84 -17.48
C LEU A 205 5.85 14.70 -18.86
N ASN A 206 6.18 13.49 -19.32
CA ASN A 206 6.73 13.26 -20.65
C ASN A 206 5.67 12.66 -21.59
N PRO A 207 5.02 13.46 -22.46
CA PRO A 207 3.99 12.98 -23.38
C PRO A 207 4.57 12.32 -24.64
N ILE A 208 5.90 12.33 -24.83
CA ILE A 208 6.56 11.87 -26.05
C ILE A 208 6.73 10.35 -26.02
N GLU A 209 6.34 9.69 -27.10
CA GLU A 209 6.56 8.26 -27.32
C GLU A 209 7.65 8.02 -28.37
N GLN A 210 8.23 6.83 -28.38
CA GLN A 210 9.28 6.47 -29.35
C GLN A 210 8.85 6.66 -30.81
N GLY A 211 7.57 6.43 -31.11
CA GLY A 211 7.01 6.62 -32.45
C GLY A 211 6.98 8.09 -32.88
N ASP A 212 6.89 9.04 -31.95
CA ASP A 212 6.95 10.47 -32.28
C ASP A 212 8.36 10.85 -32.70
N LEU A 213 9.37 10.38 -31.98
CA LEU A 213 10.77 10.60 -32.28
C LEU A 213 11.16 10.00 -33.65
N ASP A 214 10.64 8.80 -33.97
CA ASP A 214 10.86 8.16 -35.27
C ASP A 214 10.22 8.95 -36.43
N ASN A 215 9.09 9.61 -36.19
CA ASN A 215 8.38 10.42 -37.20
C ASN A 215 8.93 11.83 -37.32
N LEU A 216 9.35 12.45 -36.20
CA LEU A 216 10.06 13.73 -36.18
C LEU A 216 11.30 13.69 -37.08
N ARG A 217 11.98 12.54 -37.12
CA ARG A 217 13.12 12.30 -38.02
C ARG A 217 12.73 12.20 -39.51
N LYS A 218 11.53 11.71 -39.82
CA LYS A 218 11.10 11.44 -41.20
C LYS A 218 10.43 12.64 -41.86
N HIS A 219 9.85 13.55 -41.06
CA HIS A 219 9.11 14.71 -41.53
C HIS A 219 9.42 15.93 -40.63
N PRO A 220 10.43 16.75 -40.96
CA PRO A 220 10.71 17.98 -40.22
C PRO A 220 9.52 18.96 -40.31
N PRO A 221 9.35 19.84 -39.32
CA PRO A 221 8.12 20.63 -39.11
C PRO A 221 7.72 21.47 -40.33
N GLU A 222 6.46 21.36 -40.74
CA GLU A 222 5.77 22.36 -41.56
C GLU A 222 5.32 23.51 -40.65
N ASN A 223 5.52 24.75 -41.09
CA ASN A 223 5.28 25.94 -40.27
C ASN A 223 3.79 26.12 -39.93
N GLY A 224 3.52 26.41 -38.65
CA GLY A 224 2.48 27.35 -38.21
C GLY A 224 1.02 26.92 -38.37
N LEU A 225 0.66 25.71 -37.93
CA LEU A 225 -0.75 25.38 -37.70
C LEU A 225 -1.17 25.84 -36.30
N ALA A 226 -2.19 26.71 -36.23
CA ALA A 226 -2.92 26.95 -34.99
C ALA A 226 -3.54 25.61 -34.53
N ILE A 227 -3.12 25.13 -33.36
CA ILE A 227 -3.59 23.86 -32.80
C ILE A 227 -4.79 24.15 -31.89
N ASP A 228 -5.98 23.74 -32.31
CA ASP A 228 -7.14 23.63 -31.42
C ASP A 228 -6.95 22.41 -30.50
N LEU A 229 -6.82 22.67 -29.21
CA LEU A 229 -6.62 21.63 -28.20
C LEU A 229 -7.96 20.95 -27.85
N PRO A 230 -8.01 19.61 -27.75
CA PRO A 230 -9.16 18.91 -27.21
C PRO A 230 -9.37 19.23 -25.71
N ASP A 231 -10.62 19.12 -25.25
CA ASP A 231 -10.96 19.24 -23.82
C ASP A 231 -10.08 18.31 -22.95
N GLY A 232 -9.50 18.84 -21.88
CA GLY A 232 -8.62 18.12 -20.95
C GLY A 232 -7.13 18.14 -21.29
N PHE A 233 -6.71 18.93 -22.29
CA PHE A 233 -5.30 19.12 -22.65
C PHE A 233 -4.89 20.60 -22.60
N GLY A 234 -3.61 20.84 -22.29
CA GLY A 234 -2.99 22.16 -22.36
C GLY A 234 -1.50 22.06 -22.65
N PHE A 235 -0.79 23.18 -22.50
CA PHE A 235 0.65 23.25 -22.71
C PHE A 235 1.41 23.22 -21.39
N ASP A 236 2.53 22.49 -21.36
CA ASP A 236 3.50 22.59 -20.28
C ASP A 236 4.40 23.82 -20.42
N LYS A 237 5.36 23.98 -19.49
CA LYS A 237 6.28 25.13 -19.47
C LYS A 237 7.23 25.23 -20.67
N PHE A 238 7.38 24.16 -21.44
CA PHE A 238 8.22 24.13 -22.66
C PHE A 238 7.38 24.03 -23.94
N GLY A 239 6.05 24.16 -23.82
CA GLY A 239 5.12 24.25 -24.92
C GLY A 239 4.65 22.90 -25.48
N LEU A 240 4.92 21.76 -24.83
CA LEU A 240 4.36 20.48 -25.28
C LEU A 240 2.93 20.26 -24.81
N ILE A 241 2.12 19.59 -25.64
CA ILE A 241 0.76 19.17 -25.29
C ILE A 241 0.82 18.08 -24.22
N VAL A 242 0.25 18.38 -23.06
CA VAL A 242 0.12 17.49 -21.91
C VAL A 242 -1.32 17.46 -21.41
N HIS A 243 -1.63 16.48 -20.57
CA HIS A 243 -2.91 16.43 -19.87
C HIS A 243 -3.05 17.64 -18.92
N GLU A 244 -4.27 18.14 -18.71
CA GLU A 244 -4.56 19.38 -17.96
C GLU A 244 -3.86 19.45 -16.59
N GLU A 245 -3.71 18.31 -15.92
CA GLU A 245 -3.03 18.17 -14.62
C GLU A 245 -1.52 18.50 -14.62
N TYR A 246 -0.89 18.59 -15.80
CA TYR A 246 0.52 18.95 -15.99
C TYR A 246 0.72 20.29 -16.70
N THR A 247 -0.37 21.04 -16.92
CA THR A 247 -0.31 22.34 -17.59
C THR A 247 0.22 23.41 -16.65
N VAL A 248 0.85 24.44 -17.22
CA VAL A 248 1.20 25.63 -16.45
C VAL A 248 -0.01 26.55 -16.42
N VAL A 249 -0.51 26.86 -15.22
CA VAL A 249 -1.44 27.98 -15.03
C VAL A 249 -0.65 29.25 -15.33
N LEU A 250 -0.81 29.80 -16.54
CA LEU A 250 -0.33 31.14 -16.83
C LEU A 250 -1.14 32.13 -15.98
N PRO A 251 -0.52 33.04 -15.22
CA PRO A 251 -1.26 34.13 -14.60
C PRO A 251 -1.98 34.91 -15.71
N GLU A 252 -3.28 35.16 -15.53
CA GLU A 252 -4.03 35.94 -16.50
C GLU A 252 -3.35 37.30 -16.71
N PRO A 253 -3.26 37.79 -17.96
CA PRO A 253 -2.71 39.11 -18.20
C PRO A 253 -3.58 40.14 -17.48
N ASP A 254 -2.97 40.92 -16.59
CA ASP A 254 -3.60 41.99 -15.83
C ASP A 254 -4.47 42.85 -16.74
N SER A 255 -5.78 42.66 -16.64
CA SER A 255 -6.80 43.52 -17.22
C SER A 255 -6.96 44.76 -16.33
N ASN A 256 -5.91 45.57 -16.24
CA ASN A 256 -5.99 46.93 -15.72
C ASN A 256 -4.81 47.77 -16.21
N GLY A 257 -5.07 48.54 -17.26
CA GLY A 257 -4.11 49.48 -17.82
C GLY A 257 -4.65 50.14 -19.07
N THR A 258 -5.72 50.92 -18.93
CA THR A 258 -6.10 51.97 -19.88
C THR A 258 -4.92 52.91 -20.07
N ALA A 259 -4.16 52.70 -21.14
CA ALA A 259 -3.27 53.70 -21.71
C ALA A 259 -3.96 54.22 -22.98
N ASP A 260 -4.45 55.45 -22.90
CA ASP A 260 -5.01 56.18 -24.03
C ASP A 260 -3.98 56.29 -25.18
N PRO A 261 -4.43 56.18 -26.45
CA PRO A 261 -3.58 56.47 -27.60
C PRO A 261 -3.44 57.99 -27.78
N PRO A 262 -2.27 58.52 -28.19
CA PRO A 262 -2.12 59.92 -28.50
C PRO A 262 -2.70 60.19 -29.90
N ILE A 263 -3.75 61.01 -29.99
CA ILE A 263 -4.23 61.56 -31.27
C ILE A 263 -3.96 63.07 -31.28
N LEU A 264 -3.22 63.49 -32.31
CA LEU A 264 -2.89 64.87 -32.69
C LEU A 264 -4.17 65.66 -33.08
N PRO A 265 -4.19 66.99 -32.91
CA PRO A 265 -5.35 67.81 -33.22
C PRO A 265 -5.38 68.18 -34.71
N GLU A 266 -6.58 68.24 -35.32
CA GLU A 266 -7.13 69.48 -35.91
C GLU A 266 -8.39 69.27 -36.80
N THR A 267 -9.29 70.26 -36.66
CA THR A 267 -10.26 70.83 -37.63
C THR A 267 -11.66 70.22 -37.85
N ASP A 268 -12.63 70.94 -37.28
CA ASP A 268 -13.83 71.56 -37.90
C ASP A 268 -14.71 70.77 -38.87
N SER A 269 -15.99 70.55 -38.48
CA SER A 269 -17.16 71.29 -39.02
C SER A 269 -18.50 70.57 -38.79
N ALA A 270 -19.34 71.21 -37.99
CA ALA A 270 -20.75 71.55 -38.24
C ALA A 270 -21.79 70.51 -38.78
N ASN A 271 -22.86 70.40 -37.97
CA ASN A 271 -24.29 70.59 -38.32
C ASN A 271 -25.18 69.40 -38.77
N ASN A 272 -26.14 69.15 -37.87
CA ASN A 272 -27.60 69.25 -38.04
C ASN A 272 -28.45 68.09 -38.61
N ALA A 273 -29.41 67.73 -37.73
CA ALA A 273 -30.85 67.70 -37.92
C ALA A 273 -31.51 66.55 -38.72
N ASP A 274 -32.10 65.64 -37.94
CA ASP A 274 -33.55 65.53 -37.67
C ASP A 274 -34.56 65.36 -38.83
N THR A 275 -35.64 64.65 -38.45
CA THR A 275 -36.99 64.58 -39.03
C THR A 275 -37.35 63.54 -40.12
N THR A 276 -37.80 62.36 -39.63
CA THR A 276 -39.21 61.86 -39.65
C THR A 276 -39.99 61.64 -40.98
N VAL A 277 -40.68 60.47 -41.03
CA VAL A 277 -42.14 60.24 -41.16
C VAL A 277 -42.49 59.02 -42.05
N ASP A 278 -43.10 58.01 -41.41
CA ASP A 278 -44.24 57.13 -41.77
C ASP A 278 -44.52 56.71 -43.24
N THR A 279 -45.06 55.53 -43.57
CA THR A 279 -46.32 54.97 -43.02
C THR A 279 -46.55 53.50 -43.48
N PHE A 280 -46.79 52.59 -42.51
CA PHE A 280 -47.77 51.47 -42.42
C PHE A 280 -47.94 50.38 -43.52
N ARG A 281 -47.97 49.08 -43.12
CA ARG A 281 -49.15 48.38 -42.55
C ARG A 281 -48.88 46.92 -42.07
N LYS A 282 -49.23 46.66 -40.79
CA LYS A 282 -49.85 45.46 -40.11
C LYS A 282 -49.16 44.07 -40.23
N GLN A 283 -48.97 43.29 -39.16
CA GLN A 283 -49.91 42.99 -38.06
C GLN A 283 -49.22 42.43 -36.78
N ASP A 284 -49.49 43.11 -35.65
CA ASP A 284 -49.69 42.75 -34.22
C ASP A 284 -48.97 41.55 -33.54
N ASN A 285 -48.16 41.69 -32.45
CA ASN A 285 -48.34 42.21 -31.06
C ASN A 285 -48.97 41.17 -30.08
N SER A 286 -48.53 40.96 -28.83
CA SER A 286 -47.93 41.87 -27.84
C SER A 286 -47.43 41.18 -26.53
N ASN A 287 -46.54 41.90 -25.82
CA ASN A 287 -46.29 42.00 -24.36
C ASN A 287 -45.50 40.86 -23.65
N GLY A 288 -44.53 41.11 -22.74
CA GLY A 288 -44.02 42.34 -22.14
C GLY A 288 -43.78 42.21 -20.62
N ILE A 289 -42.50 42.15 -20.21
CA ILE A 289 -41.83 42.82 -19.05
C ILE A 289 -41.96 42.31 -17.57
N ILE A 290 -40.81 41.81 -17.06
CA ILE A 290 -40.01 42.11 -15.83
C ILE A 290 -40.64 42.21 -14.41
N TRP A 291 -40.13 41.43 -13.41
CA TRP A 291 -39.42 41.84 -12.16
C TRP A 291 -39.19 40.67 -11.16
N SER A 292 -37.89 40.44 -10.86
CA SER A 292 -37.26 40.34 -9.52
C SER A 292 -37.37 39.12 -8.58
N SER A 293 -36.17 38.79 -8.05
CA SER A 293 -35.80 38.23 -6.73
C SER A 293 -35.98 36.74 -6.41
N GLY A 294 -34.82 36.07 -6.22
CA GLY A 294 -34.49 35.49 -4.91
C GLY A 294 -34.60 33.98 -4.71
N ILE A 295 -33.50 33.43 -4.16
CA ILE A 295 -33.36 32.22 -3.33
C ILE A 295 -32.76 30.97 -4.02
N ASP A 296 -31.62 30.59 -3.45
CA ASP A 296 -30.85 29.35 -3.52
C ASP A 296 -31.63 28.07 -3.89
N ARG A 297 -31.02 27.28 -4.81
CA ARG A 297 -30.65 25.86 -4.58
C ARG A 297 -29.87 25.27 -5.77
N PRO A 298 -28.89 24.38 -5.51
CA PRO A 298 -28.04 23.81 -6.56
C PRO A 298 -28.73 22.61 -7.24
N ILE A 299 -28.76 22.62 -8.57
CA ILE A 299 -29.27 21.49 -9.37
C ILE A 299 -28.09 20.64 -9.87
N ARG A 300 -28.05 19.43 -9.29
CA ARG A 300 -27.38 18.18 -9.71
C ARG A 300 -26.94 18.12 -11.17
N ARG A 301 -25.64 17.93 -11.40
CA ARG A 301 -25.11 17.26 -12.60
C ARG A 301 -24.82 15.79 -12.26
N ARG A 302 -25.50 14.90 -12.98
CA ARG A 302 -25.23 13.45 -13.03
C ARG A 302 -24.06 13.22 -13.98
N THR A 303 -23.07 12.44 -13.57
CA THR A 303 -22.13 11.78 -14.49
C THR A 303 -21.81 10.37 -14.00
N ALA A 304 -22.19 9.40 -14.85
CA ALA A 304 -21.71 8.03 -15.04
C ALA A 304 -21.33 7.19 -13.81
N SER A 305 -22.33 6.45 -13.32
CA SER A 305 -22.17 5.16 -12.66
C SER A 305 -21.55 4.12 -13.60
N LEU A 306 -20.53 3.39 -13.12
CA LEU A 306 -20.02 2.14 -13.71
C LEU A 306 -21.18 1.14 -13.87
N PRO A 307 -21.25 0.37 -14.96
CA PRO A 307 -22.38 -0.52 -15.20
C PRO A 307 -22.33 -1.76 -14.31
N ASP A 308 -23.48 -2.03 -13.69
CA ASP A 308 -23.90 -3.34 -13.20
C ASP A 308 -23.67 -4.41 -14.28
N ILE A 309 -22.85 -5.41 -13.95
CA ILE A 309 -22.71 -6.60 -14.79
C ILE A 309 -23.90 -7.52 -14.47
N THR A 310 -25.01 -7.27 -15.17
CA THR A 310 -26.08 -8.26 -15.36
C THR A 310 -26.03 -8.81 -16.80
N GLN A 311 -25.68 -10.10 -16.88
CA GLN A 311 -26.03 -11.10 -17.89
C GLN A 311 -25.60 -10.93 -19.36
N GLN A 312 -24.83 -11.92 -19.85
CA GLN A 312 -25.29 -12.71 -20.98
C GLN A 312 -24.83 -14.18 -20.88
N ILE A 313 -25.83 -15.05 -20.69
CA ILE A 313 -25.73 -16.51 -20.66
C ILE A 313 -25.37 -16.99 -22.06
N SER A 314 -24.21 -17.65 -22.19
CA SER A 314 -23.85 -18.42 -23.39
C SER A 314 -23.88 -19.91 -23.06
N LYS A 315 -24.39 -20.68 -24.02
CA LYS A 315 -24.94 -22.03 -23.86
C LYS A 315 -23.96 -23.08 -23.29
N ARG A 316 -24.50 -23.80 -22.30
CA ARG A 316 -24.11 -25.07 -21.71
C ARG A 316 -23.56 -26.08 -22.73
N GLN A 317 -22.34 -26.58 -22.52
CA GLN A 317 -21.94 -27.93 -22.93
C GLN A 317 -21.85 -28.82 -21.70
N ARG A 318 -22.58 -29.93 -21.75
CA ARG A 318 -22.78 -30.93 -20.71
C ARG A 318 -21.68 -31.98 -20.86
N LEU A 319 -20.79 -32.11 -19.87
CA LEU A 319 -20.06 -33.35 -19.65
C LEU A 319 -20.74 -34.10 -18.50
N GLU A 320 -21.03 -35.37 -18.72
CA GLU A 320 -21.75 -36.24 -17.81
C GLU A 320 -20.83 -37.00 -16.84
N GLY A 321 -21.15 -36.92 -15.55
CA GLY A 321 -21.09 -38.01 -14.55
C GLY A 321 -19.86 -38.11 -13.62
N PRO A 322 -19.95 -38.76 -12.43
CA PRO A 322 -21.15 -39.19 -11.68
C PRO A 322 -21.20 -38.82 -10.16
N SER A 323 -22.42 -38.99 -9.63
CA SER A 323 -22.87 -39.15 -8.23
C SER A 323 -22.72 -38.03 -7.20
N SER A 324 -23.86 -37.39 -6.95
CA SER A 324 -24.28 -36.56 -5.84
C SER A 324 -24.31 -37.30 -4.49
N PHE A 325 -23.73 -36.68 -3.45
CA PHE A 325 -24.12 -36.90 -2.06
C PHE A 325 -24.99 -35.72 -1.59
N PRO A 326 -26.09 -35.96 -0.85
CA PRO A 326 -26.96 -34.89 -0.39
C PRO A 326 -26.33 -34.18 0.83
N TYR A 327 -25.80 -32.98 0.62
CA TYR A 327 -25.51 -32.03 1.70
C TYR A 327 -26.84 -31.50 2.27
N THR A 328 -27.31 -32.07 3.37
CA THR A 328 -28.38 -31.48 4.17
C THR A 328 -27.78 -30.43 5.11
N HIS A 329 -27.70 -29.18 4.65
CA HIS A 329 -27.64 -28.05 5.58
C HIS A 329 -29.04 -27.85 6.17
N THR A 330 -29.25 -28.32 7.40
CA THR A 330 -30.27 -27.76 8.28
C THR A 330 -29.82 -26.36 8.69
N THR A 331 -30.04 -25.37 7.84
CA THR A 331 -29.99 -23.96 8.23
C THR A 331 -31.12 -23.72 9.22
N LYS A 332 -30.80 -23.70 10.51
CA LYS A 332 -31.61 -22.98 11.49
C LYS A 332 -31.61 -21.50 11.05
N SER A 333 -32.79 -21.03 10.66
CA SER A 333 -33.30 -19.66 10.73
C SER A 333 -32.37 -18.49 10.33
N ASP A 334 -32.76 -17.78 9.28
CA ASP A 334 -32.23 -16.50 8.78
C ASP A 334 -32.40 -15.30 9.77
N ILE A 335 -32.30 -15.50 11.08
CA ILE A 335 -32.32 -14.40 12.06
C ILE A 335 -30.87 -13.98 12.32
N ALA A 336 -30.40 -12.99 11.55
CA ALA A 336 -29.26 -12.19 11.96
C ALA A 336 -29.62 -11.49 13.27
N GLY A 337 -28.95 -11.83 14.38
CA GLY A 337 -29.16 -11.18 15.68
C GLY A 337 -29.19 -12.09 16.89
N ASP A 338 -29.30 -13.41 16.71
CA ASP A 338 -29.27 -14.32 17.86
C ASP A 338 -27.84 -14.51 18.39
N ARG A 339 -27.72 -14.56 19.71
CA ARG A 339 -26.46 -14.82 20.40
C ARG A 339 -26.00 -16.26 20.07
N PRO A 340 -24.77 -16.46 19.55
CA PRO A 340 -24.26 -17.81 19.35
C PRO A 340 -24.15 -18.52 20.69
N MET A 341 -24.44 -19.82 20.72
CA MET A 341 -24.28 -20.63 21.92
C MET A 341 -22.99 -21.43 21.86
N HIS A 342 -22.22 -21.40 22.96
CA HIS A 342 -21.07 -22.26 23.14
C HIS A 342 -21.51 -23.73 23.25
N ASP A 343 -21.01 -24.58 22.36
CA ASP A 343 -21.34 -25.99 22.27
C ASP A 343 -20.16 -26.84 22.74
N GLY A 344 -19.87 -26.78 24.04
CA GLY A 344 -18.69 -27.42 24.62
C GLY A 344 -18.61 -28.94 24.40
N MET A 345 -19.74 -29.61 24.15
CA MET A 345 -19.75 -31.04 23.80
C MET A 345 -19.28 -31.27 22.36
N ALA A 346 -19.76 -30.50 21.40
CA ALA A 346 -19.31 -30.62 20.01
C ALA A 346 -17.84 -30.19 19.86
N ASP A 347 -17.45 -29.12 20.55
CA ASP A 347 -16.09 -28.61 20.53
C ASP A 347 -15.11 -29.66 21.09
N ASP A 348 -15.47 -30.31 22.19
CA ASP A 348 -14.69 -31.39 22.80
C ASP A 348 -14.61 -32.65 21.92
N ALA A 349 -15.69 -33.01 21.23
CA ALA A 349 -15.68 -34.11 20.26
C ALA A 349 -14.73 -33.81 19.08
N TYR A 350 -14.76 -32.59 18.55
CA TYR A 350 -13.88 -32.15 17.48
C TYR A 350 -12.41 -32.13 17.94
N ARG A 351 -12.13 -31.59 19.14
CA ARG A 351 -10.79 -31.62 19.75
C ARG A 351 -10.26 -33.05 19.87
N ARG A 352 -11.05 -33.97 20.44
CA ARG A 352 -10.65 -35.38 20.59
C ARG A 352 -10.35 -36.03 19.25
N ARG A 353 -11.12 -35.71 18.21
CA ARG A 353 -10.90 -36.21 16.86
C ARG A 353 -9.55 -35.75 16.31
N VAL A 354 -9.25 -34.45 16.38
CA VAL A 354 -7.94 -33.93 15.92
C VAL A 354 -6.79 -34.52 16.73
N LEU A 355 -6.96 -34.65 18.05
CA LEU A 355 -5.95 -35.27 18.90
C LEU A 355 -5.68 -36.75 18.52
N ALA A 356 -6.72 -37.51 18.20
CA ALA A 356 -6.56 -38.90 17.74
C ALA A 356 -5.84 -38.97 16.39
N GLU A 357 -6.17 -38.09 15.44
CA GLU A 357 -5.50 -37.99 14.13
C GLU A 357 -4.00 -37.65 14.29
N LEU A 358 -3.65 -36.74 15.22
CA LEU A 358 -2.27 -36.40 15.54
C LEU A 358 -1.51 -37.58 16.19
N GLN A 359 -2.15 -38.32 17.10
CA GLN A 359 -1.55 -39.48 17.77
C GLN A 359 -1.31 -40.65 16.81
N GLU A 360 -2.22 -40.89 15.87
CA GLU A 360 -2.06 -41.90 14.82
C GLU A 360 -0.85 -41.57 13.93
N LYS A 361 -0.72 -40.30 13.52
CA LYS A 361 0.40 -39.81 12.72
C LYS A 361 1.75 -40.03 13.41
N SER A 362 1.84 -39.77 14.71
CA SER A 362 3.06 -40.01 15.49
C SER A 362 3.41 -41.49 15.70
N GLY A 363 2.43 -42.40 15.60
CA GLY A 363 2.63 -43.85 15.76
C GLY A 363 3.14 -44.56 14.51
N LEU A 364 3.02 -43.93 13.33
CA LEU A 364 3.50 -44.44 12.05
C LEU A 364 5.01 -44.19 11.94
N ALA A 365 5.82 -45.18 12.35
CA ALA A 365 7.28 -45.13 12.39
C ALA A 365 7.92 -44.74 11.04
N MET A 366 8.18 -43.44 10.86
CA MET A 366 9.16 -42.89 9.94
C MET A 366 10.20 -42.14 10.78
N PRO A 367 11.49 -42.09 10.38
CA PRO A 367 12.46 -41.26 11.08
C PRO A 367 11.94 -39.81 11.12
N PRO A 368 11.98 -39.11 12.27
CA PRO A 368 11.48 -37.74 12.37
C PRO A 368 12.20 -36.90 11.33
N GLN A 369 11.47 -36.45 10.32
CA GLN A 369 11.98 -35.45 9.41
C GLN A 369 11.76 -34.14 10.11
N ASP A 370 12.84 -33.56 10.64
CA ASP A 370 12.82 -32.26 11.28
C ASP A 370 12.22 -31.20 10.33
N SER A 371 10.90 -31.04 10.42
CA SER A 371 10.03 -30.34 9.48
C SER A 371 9.11 -29.40 10.24
N HIS A 372 8.62 -28.38 9.53
CA HIS A 372 7.70 -27.41 10.11
C HIS A 372 6.41 -28.08 10.60
N GLY A 373 5.89 -29.02 9.81
CA GLY A 373 4.70 -29.79 10.12
C GLY A 373 4.85 -30.63 11.39
N GLU A 374 5.90 -31.42 11.51
CA GLU A 374 6.13 -32.27 12.69
C GLU A 374 6.25 -31.43 13.97
N ARG A 375 7.00 -30.32 13.92
CA ARG A 375 7.14 -29.41 15.08
C ARG A 375 5.80 -28.77 15.48
N ALA A 376 5.04 -28.29 14.51
CA ALA A 376 3.74 -27.68 14.75
C ALA A 376 2.72 -28.70 15.30
N ASP A 377 2.64 -29.87 14.68
CA ASP A 377 1.75 -30.96 15.08
C ASP A 377 2.07 -31.45 16.49
N GLU A 378 3.35 -31.62 16.82
CA GLU A 378 3.78 -32.07 18.16
C GLU A 378 3.44 -31.04 19.24
N LEU A 379 3.65 -29.74 18.97
CA LEU A 379 3.28 -28.69 19.92
C LEU A 379 1.76 -28.59 20.08
N VAL A 380 1.00 -28.59 18.97
CA VAL A 380 -0.47 -28.56 19.00
C VAL A 380 -1.01 -29.79 19.73
N ARG A 381 -0.46 -30.99 19.49
CA ARG A 381 -0.83 -32.21 20.22
C ARG A 381 -0.68 -32.04 21.73
N LYS A 382 0.50 -31.59 22.19
CA LYS A 382 0.75 -31.33 23.63
C LYS A 382 -0.22 -30.32 24.21
N LEU A 383 -0.54 -29.26 23.47
CA LEU A 383 -1.52 -28.26 23.91
C LEU A 383 -2.92 -28.85 24.00
N LEU A 384 -3.37 -29.59 22.97
CA LEU A 384 -4.70 -30.19 22.93
C LEU A 384 -4.92 -31.25 24.03
N GLU A 385 -3.85 -31.88 24.54
CA GLU A 385 -3.90 -32.82 25.67
C GLU A 385 -4.26 -32.15 27.01
N GLN A 386 -3.89 -30.87 27.18
CA GLN A 386 -4.09 -30.13 28.43
C GLN A 386 -5.07 -28.95 28.30
N VAL A 387 -5.49 -28.60 27.08
CA VAL A 387 -6.39 -27.47 26.84
C VAL A 387 -7.77 -27.72 27.46
N GLU A 388 -8.36 -26.68 28.02
CA GLU A 388 -9.67 -26.71 28.68
C GLU A 388 -10.70 -25.87 27.91
N GLN A 389 -11.98 -26.13 28.17
CA GLN A 389 -13.07 -25.29 27.67
C GLN A 389 -13.04 -23.91 28.36
N PRO A 390 -13.32 -22.80 27.66
CA PRO A 390 -13.35 -21.46 28.26
C PRO A 390 -14.51 -21.31 29.23
N ASN A 391 -14.30 -20.53 30.30
CA ASN A 391 -15.43 -19.99 31.06
C ASN A 391 -16.18 -18.94 30.23
N THR A 392 -17.44 -19.21 29.88
CA THR A 392 -18.30 -18.28 29.13
C THR A 392 -19.34 -17.58 30.00
N ASP A 393 -19.38 -17.88 31.31
CA ASP A 393 -20.34 -17.32 32.27
C ASP A 393 -19.62 -16.39 33.24
N SER A 394 -19.89 -15.10 33.14
CA SER A 394 -19.31 -14.07 34.01
C SER A 394 -19.67 -14.25 35.49
N ASN A 395 -20.71 -15.01 35.80
CA ASN A 395 -21.07 -15.32 37.19
C ASN A 395 -20.18 -16.41 37.80
N ARG A 396 -19.44 -17.17 36.97
CA ARG A 396 -18.54 -18.24 37.40
C ARG A 396 -17.07 -17.81 37.49
N GLY A 397 -16.80 -16.52 37.26
CA GLY A 397 -15.46 -15.93 37.25
C GLY A 397 -15.24 -15.06 36.02
N VAL A 398 -13.98 -14.73 35.76
CA VAL A 398 -13.61 -13.97 34.56
C VAL A 398 -14.03 -14.78 33.33
N ALA A 399 -14.80 -14.14 32.44
CA ALA A 399 -15.15 -14.74 31.16
C ALA A 399 -13.92 -14.78 30.26
N GLU A 400 -13.63 -15.96 29.72
CA GLU A 400 -12.45 -16.24 28.89
C GLU A 400 -12.78 -16.21 27.39
N ALA A 401 -14.07 -16.33 27.06
CA ALA A 401 -14.63 -16.12 25.72
C ALA A 401 -16.04 -15.50 25.83
N LEU A 402 -16.34 -14.56 24.94
CA LEU A 402 -17.58 -13.79 24.94
C LEU A 402 -18.42 -14.14 23.73
N PHE A 403 -19.54 -14.84 23.94
CA PHE A 403 -20.50 -15.13 22.87
C PHE A 403 -21.57 -14.05 22.87
N CYS A 404 -21.58 -13.21 21.84
CA CYS A 404 -22.33 -11.95 21.82
C CYS A 404 -23.27 -11.86 20.61
N THR A 405 -24.35 -11.10 20.76
CA THR A 405 -25.07 -10.56 19.59
C THR A 405 -24.18 -9.53 18.86
N GLY A 406 -24.55 -9.15 17.65
CA GLY A 406 -23.84 -8.10 16.91
C GLY A 406 -23.76 -6.77 17.67
N ASP A 407 -24.86 -6.35 18.28
CA ASP A 407 -24.94 -5.08 19.03
C ASP A 407 -24.11 -5.11 20.32
N GLU A 408 -24.12 -6.24 21.04
CA GLU A 408 -23.29 -6.43 22.24
C GLU A 408 -21.80 -6.37 21.88
N ALA A 409 -21.41 -7.05 20.80
CA ALA A 409 -20.04 -7.03 20.32
C ALA A 409 -19.62 -5.61 19.88
N ALA A 410 -20.49 -4.89 19.17
CA ALA A 410 -20.22 -3.52 18.74
C ALA A 410 -20.01 -2.60 19.95
N ASN A 411 -20.87 -2.69 20.96
CA ASN A 411 -20.73 -1.91 22.19
C ASN A 411 -19.41 -2.22 22.92
N LEU A 412 -19.02 -3.50 23.04
CA LEU A 412 -17.77 -3.91 23.67
C LEU A 412 -16.53 -3.40 22.92
N VAL A 413 -16.58 -3.43 21.58
CA VAL A 413 -15.49 -2.96 20.72
C VAL A 413 -15.37 -1.44 20.76
N GLU A 414 -16.48 -0.71 20.76
CA GLU A 414 -16.48 0.76 20.82
C GLU A 414 -16.10 1.29 22.21
N SER A 415 -16.55 0.65 23.29
CA SER A 415 -16.18 1.08 24.64
C SER A 415 -14.72 0.79 25.01
N GLY A 416 -14.00 0.04 24.17
CA GLY A 416 -12.71 -0.55 24.49
C GLY A 416 -12.88 -1.72 25.46
N SER A 417 -12.74 -2.95 24.97
CA SER A 417 -12.85 -4.13 25.84
C SER A 417 -11.71 -4.13 26.86
N PRO A 418 -12.00 -4.14 28.18
CA PRO A 418 -10.98 -4.22 29.21
C PRO A 418 -10.41 -5.65 29.36
N HIS A 419 -10.87 -6.60 28.55
CA HIS A 419 -10.56 -8.02 28.70
C HIS A 419 -9.96 -8.62 27.42
N ASP A 420 -9.02 -9.55 27.59
CA ASP A 420 -8.34 -10.32 26.54
C ASP A 420 -9.23 -11.41 25.92
N ALA A 421 -10.46 -11.57 26.40
CA ALA A 421 -11.38 -12.60 25.95
C ALA A 421 -11.80 -12.37 24.49
N PRO A 422 -11.63 -13.37 23.59
CA PRO A 422 -12.15 -13.28 22.24
C PRO A 422 -13.67 -13.10 22.21
N ILE A 423 -14.16 -12.33 21.24
CA ILE A 423 -15.58 -12.10 21.00
C ILE A 423 -16.02 -13.00 19.84
N ILE A 424 -17.06 -13.80 20.06
CA ILE A 424 -17.67 -14.68 19.07
C ILE A 424 -19.08 -14.18 18.77
N THR A 425 -19.35 -13.95 17.49
CA THR A 425 -20.67 -13.55 16.98
C THR A 425 -21.09 -14.48 15.84
N GLU A 426 -22.34 -14.44 15.41
CA GLU A 426 -22.84 -15.22 14.28
C GLU A 426 -23.58 -14.33 13.27
N GLY A 427 -23.38 -14.62 11.98
CA GLY A 427 -24.15 -14.00 10.90
C GLY A 427 -23.88 -12.50 10.66
N GLN A 428 -22.74 -11.97 11.12
CA GLN A 428 -22.40 -10.53 11.07
C GLN A 428 -21.86 -10.04 9.71
N GLN A 429 -21.56 -10.95 8.79
CA GLN A 429 -21.12 -10.58 7.43
C GLN A 429 -22.33 -10.38 6.51
N GLN A 430 -22.33 -9.28 5.76
CA GLN A 430 -23.40 -8.97 4.81
C GLN A 430 -23.28 -9.78 3.52
N PHE A 431 -22.06 -10.15 3.12
CA PHE A 431 -21.80 -11.00 1.98
C PHE A 431 -22.44 -12.38 2.16
N ARG A 432 -23.11 -12.88 1.11
CA ARG A 432 -23.73 -14.21 1.10
C ARG A 432 -23.26 -15.02 -0.10
N TRP A 433 -22.83 -16.25 0.16
CA TRP A 433 -22.59 -17.23 -0.89
C TRP A 433 -23.91 -17.66 -1.54
N SER A 434 -23.86 -18.04 -2.82
CA SER A 434 -25.02 -18.67 -3.45
C SER A 434 -25.26 -20.05 -2.83
N LYS A 435 -26.50 -20.52 -2.78
CA LYS A 435 -26.84 -21.85 -2.24
C LYS A 435 -26.50 -23.01 -3.19
N ASN A 436 -26.04 -22.72 -4.41
CA ASN A 436 -25.92 -23.70 -5.50
C ASN A 436 -24.58 -24.43 -5.54
N ASP A 437 -23.54 -23.85 -4.94
CA ASP A 437 -22.17 -24.35 -4.99
C ASP A 437 -21.50 -24.14 -3.63
N ARG A 438 -20.42 -24.88 -3.37
CA ARG A 438 -19.57 -24.66 -2.19
C ARG A 438 -18.86 -23.29 -2.22
N PRO A 439 -18.64 -22.65 -1.07
CA PRO A 439 -17.88 -21.40 -0.97
C PRO A 439 -16.52 -21.41 -1.69
N VAL A 440 -15.71 -22.47 -1.57
CA VAL A 440 -14.41 -22.57 -2.26
C VAL A 440 -14.56 -22.53 -3.78
N VAL A 441 -15.54 -23.27 -4.33
CA VAL A 441 -15.84 -23.26 -5.78
C VAL A 441 -16.22 -21.86 -6.25
N GLN A 442 -17.07 -21.21 -5.45
CA GLN A 442 -17.55 -19.86 -5.70
C GLN A 442 -16.45 -18.80 -5.61
N LEU A 443 -15.51 -18.96 -4.68
CA LEU A 443 -14.34 -18.11 -4.52
C LEU A 443 -13.45 -18.20 -5.77
N PHE A 444 -13.06 -19.41 -6.19
CA PHE A 444 -12.21 -19.58 -7.38
C PHE A 444 -12.89 -19.12 -8.68
N ARG A 445 -14.22 -19.19 -8.77
CA ARG A 445 -14.97 -18.62 -9.91
C ARG A 445 -14.85 -17.09 -9.99
N ARG A 446 -14.69 -16.41 -8.85
CA ARG A 446 -14.52 -14.95 -8.75
C ARG A 446 -13.07 -14.51 -8.88
N MET A 447 -12.12 -15.40 -8.57
CA MET A 447 -10.70 -15.10 -8.74
C MET A 447 -10.33 -14.98 -10.22
N GLY A 448 -9.68 -13.87 -10.57
CA GLY A 448 -8.98 -13.68 -11.85
C GLY A 448 -7.47 -13.84 -11.69
N GLY A 449 -6.75 -13.92 -12.81
CA GLY A 449 -5.28 -13.95 -12.81
C GLY A 449 -4.70 -15.23 -12.20
N LEU A 450 -5.14 -16.40 -12.66
CA LEU A 450 -4.69 -17.70 -12.15
C LEU A 450 -3.19 -17.99 -12.38
N ASP A 451 -2.54 -17.20 -13.24
CA ASP A 451 -1.08 -17.24 -13.42
C ASP A 451 -0.30 -16.54 -12.30
N LYS A 452 -0.97 -15.83 -11.38
CA LYS A 452 -0.33 -15.20 -10.23
C LYS A 452 0.26 -16.26 -9.30
N SER A 453 1.38 -15.90 -8.69
CA SER A 453 2.06 -16.69 -7.67
C SER A 453 1.50 -16.42 -6.27
N ILE A 454 1.49 -17.44 -5.42
CA ILE A 454 1.11 -17.35 -4.01
C ILE A 454 1.99 -18.24 -3.15
N SER A 455 2.31 -17.78 -1.94
CA SER A 455 3.01 -18.57 -0.92
C SER A 455 2.07 -19.56 -0.26
N ILE A 456 2.53 -20.81 -0.14
CA ILE A 456 1.76 -21.92 0.44
C ILE A 456 2.63 -22.59 1.48
N GLN A 457 2.11 -22.73 2.70
CA GLN A 457 2.75 -23.50 3.75
C GLN A 457 2.60 -25.00 3.45
N ILE A 458 3.72 -25.70 3.52
CA ILE A 458 3.81 -27.14 3.24
C ILE A 458 4.47 -27.82 4.45
N PRO A 459 3.72 -28.63 5.21
CA PRO A 459 4.18 -29.28 6.44
C PRO A 459 5.48 -30.08 6.29
N SER A 460 5.64 -30.83 5.21
CA SER A 460 6.82 -31.70 4.97
C SER A 460 8.14 -30.96 4.77
N ARG A 461 8.13 -29.62 4.64
CA ARG A 461 9.35 -28.83 4.43
C ARG A 461 10.24 -28.86 5.67
N SER A 462 11.55 -28.94 5.45
CA SER A 462 12.54 -28.91 6.52
C SER A 462 12.39 -27.67 7.40
N SER A 463 12.53 -27.87 8.71
CA SER A 463 12.51 -26.84 9.75
C SER A 463 13.56 -25.73 9.54
N THR A 464 14.64 -26.04 8.82
CA THR A 464 15.76 -25.13 8.52
C THR A 464 15.54 -24.30 7.26
N ALA A 465 14.53 -24.65 6.46
CA ALA A 465 14.14 -23.90 5.27
C ALA A 465 12.92 -23.01 5.57
N TRP A 466 12.55 -22.14 4.62
CA TRP A 466 11.26 -21.45 4.67
C TRP A 466 10.11 -22.46 4.77
N SER A 467 9.13 -22.16 5.64
CA SER A 467 7.94 -22.99 5.85
C SER A 467 6.97 -22.99 4.67
N PHE A 468 7.20 -22.12 3.68
CA PHE A 468 6.37 -21.97 2.50
C PHE A 468 7.11 -22.25 1.20
N GLU A 469 6.32 -22.47 0.15
CA GLU A 469 6.74 -22.52 -1.24
C GLU A 469 5.83 -21.66 -2.11
N VAL A 470 6.38 -21.10 -3.18
CA VAL A 470 5.60 -20.29 -4.13
C VAL A 470 5.04 -21.19 -5.24
N ARG A 471 3.71 -21.18 -5.42
CA ARG A 471 3.00 -21.92 -6.47
C ARG A 471 2.10 -20.99 -7.28
N LYS A 472 1.64 -21.44 -8.45
CA LYS A 472 0.63 -20.69 -9.20
C LYS A 472 -0.76 -20.90 -8.60
N LEU A 473 -1.58 -19.85 -8.64
CA LEU A 473 -2.96 -19.90 -8.20
C LEU A 473 -3.80 -20.93 -9.00
N SER A 474 -3.43 -21.21 -10.25
CA SER A 474 -4.01 -22.30 -11.05
C SER A 474 -3.83 -23.67 -10.40
N GLU A 475 -2.66 -23.95 -9.83
CA GLU A 475 -2.34 -25.23 -9.17
C GLU A 475 -3.10 -25.35 -7.85
N VAL A 476 -3.20 -24.25 -7.09
CA VAL A 476 -4.01 -24.19 -5.87
C VAL A 476 -5.47 -24.48 -6.18
N ARG A 477 -6.02 -23.82 -7.20
CA ARG A 477 -7.39 -24.05 -7.65
C ARG A 477 -7.62 -25.51 -8.01
N GLU A 478 -6.75 -26.11 -8.81
CA GLU A 478 -6.89 -27.51 -9.20
C GLU A 478 -6.90 -28.43 -7.98
N ARG A 479 -5.96 -28.23 -7.05
CA ARG A 479 -5.84 -29.04 -5.84
C ARG A 479 -7.07 -28.95 -4.94
N PHE A 480 -7.51 -27.74 -4.59
CA PHE A 480 -8.66 -27.52 -3.69
C PHE A 480 -10.03 -27.84 -4.31
N LEU A 481 -10.13 -27.90 -5.65
CA LEU A 481 -11.35 -28.34 -6.32
C LEU A 481 -11.43 -29.86 -6.46
N ASN A 482 -10.29 -30.54 -6.57
CA ASN A 482 -10.23 -32.00 -6.70
C ASN A 482 -10.44 -32.73 -5.36
N GLN A 483 -10.21 -32.07 -4.22
CA GLN A 483 -10.48 -32.60 -2.86
C GLN A 483 -9.83 -33.95 -2.55
N ASN A 484 -8.65 -34.20 -3.11
CA ASN A 484 -7.89 -35.39 -2.76
C ASN A 484 -7.25 -35.18 -1.38
N ASN A 485 -7.48 -36.08 -0.43
CA ASN A 485 -6.76 -36.08 0.84
C ASN A 485 -5.27 -36.29 0.56
N ALA A 486 -4.49 -35.23 0.70
CA ALA A 486 -3.04 -35.27 0.58
C ALA A 486 -2.43 -35.59 1.96
N GLY A 487 -1.40 -36.44 1.99
CA GLY A 487 -0.60 -36.68 3.20
C GLY A 487 0.26 -35.47 3.64
N ASP A 488 0.24 -34.39 2.86
CA ASP A 488 1.03 -33.18 3.06
C ASP A 488 0.15 -31.94 2.76
N PRO A 489 -0.72 -31.55 3.71
CA PRO A 489 -1.82 -30.62 3.46
C PRO A 489 -1.31 -29.19 3.24
N TRP A 490 -1.86 -28.49 2.25
CA TRP A 490 -1.51 -27.10 1.93
C TRP A 490 -2.29 -26.10 2.78
N ASN A 491 -1.59 -25.08 3.28
CA ASN A 491 -2.21 -23.96 3.99
C ASN A 491 -1.80 -22.62 3.38
N ILE A 492 -2.80 -21.79 3.08
CA ILE A 492 -2.65 -20.49 2.45
C ILE A 492 -3.26 -19.45 3.40
N LEU A 493 -2.39 -18.59 3.94
CA LEU A 493 -2.78 -17.59 4.95
C LEU A 493 -3.06 -16.21 4.34
N ASP A 494 -2.45 -15.87 3.19
CA ASP A 494 -2.46 -14.49 2.67
C ASP A 494 -3.05 -14.40 1.26
N LEU A 495 -4.14 -15.13 1.01
CA LEU A 495 -4.78 -15.12 -0.30
C LEU A 495 -5.61 -13.84 -0.48
N GLN A 496 -5.29 -13.08 -1.54
CA GLN A 496 -6.03 -11.88 -1.91
C GLN A 496 -7.53 -12.18 -2.08
N SER A 497 -8.37 -11.40 -1.40
CA SER A 497 -9.83 -11.52 -1.49
C SER A 497 -10.37 -10.93 -2.80
N PRO A 498 -11.07 -11.72 -3.66
CA PRO A 498 -11.81 -11.21 -4.82
C PRO A 498 -13.20 -10.67 -4.42
N LEU A 499 -13.53 -10.68 -3.13
CA LEU A 499 -14.84 -10.31 -2.61
C LEU A 499 -14.97 -8.79 -2.41
N PRO A 500 -16.21 -8.26 -2.40
CA PRO A 500 -16.48 -6.88 -1.99
C PRO A 500 -16.20 -6.68 -0.50
N GLN A 501 -16.06 -5.42 -0.08
CA GLN A 501 -15.82 -5.01 1.33
C GLN A 501 -16.93 -5.41 2.31
N SER A 502 -18.08 -5.91 1.83
CA SER A 502 -19.20 -6.37 2.63
C SER A 502 -18.92 -7.67 3.43
N ILE A 503 -17.65 -8.05 3.56
CA ILE A 503 -17.16 -9.19 4.34
C ILE A 503 -16.67 -8.81 5.74
N LEU A 504 -16.42 -7.53 6.02
CA LEU A 504 -16.12 -7.09 7.38
C LEU A 504 -17.35 -7.33 8.29
N PRO A 505 -17.22 -7.99 9.45
CA PRO A 505 -18.32 -8.14 10.40
C PRO A 505 -18.89 -6.77 10.82
N ASN A 506 -20.21 -6.62 10.82
CA ASN A 506 -20.88 -5.34 11.09
C ASN A 506 -20.45 -4.69 12.41
N PHE A 507 -20.21 -5.48 13.46
CA PHE A 507 -19.79 -4.97 14.77
C PHE A 507 -18.39 -4.33 14.80
N LEU A 508 -17.60 -4.48 13.73
CA LEU A 508 -16.28 -3.87 13.57
C LEU A 508 -16.31 -2.62 12.65
N THR A 509 -17.50 -2.17 12.24
CA THR A 509 -17.65 -1.01 11.35
C THR A 509 -17.67 0.33 12.08
N GLY A 510 -17.67 0.31 13.43
CA GLY A 510 -17.69 1.52 14.25
C GLY A 510 -16.41 2.35 14.15
N GLU A 511 -16.49 3.59 14.64
CA GLU A 511 -15.41 4.59 14.53
C GLU A 511 -14.14 4.14 15.25
N ASN A 512 -14.28 3.45 16.39
CA ASN A 512 -13.12 3.00 17.15
C ASN A 512 -12.22 2.08 16.31
N CYS A 513 -12.76 1.27 15.39
CA CYS A 513 -11.99 0.34 14.54
C CYS A 513 -11.41 0.95 13.25
N GLN A 514 -11.55 2.27 13.02
CA GLN A 514 -11.17 2.89 11.75
C GLN A 514 -9.69 3.27 11.64
N LEU A 515 -8.88 3.15 12.70
CA LEU A 515 -7.50 3.64 12.68
C LEU A 515 -6.68 3.01 11.55
N LEU A 516 -6.78 1.70 11.30
CA LEU A 516 -6.03 1.05 10.21
C LEU A 516 -6.45 1.55 8.83
N LEU A 517 -7.74 1.84 8.64
CA LEU A 517 -8.25 2.44 7.40
C LEU A 517 -7.73 3.87 7.21
N GLN A 518 -7.59 4.63 8.30
CA GLN A 518 -6.99 5.97 8.25
C GLN A 518 -5.48 5.92 8.00
N VAL A 519 -4.76 4.93 8.55
CA VAL A 519 -3.35 4.66 8.21
C VAL A 519 -3.21 4.41 6.72
N ARG A 520 -4.01 3.50 6.13
CA ARG A 520 -4.01 3.26 4.68
C ARG A 520 -4.19 4.57 3.93
N ASN A 521 -5.21 5.35 4.29
CA ASN A 521 -5.52 6.59 3.59
C ASN A 521 -4.36 7.59 3.69
N ALA A 522 -3.77 7.76 4.87
CA ALA A 522 -2.60 8.63 5.07
C ALA A 522 -1.38 8.18 4.25
N VAL A 523 -1.15 6.86 4.13
CA VAL A 523 -0.06 6.32 3.31
C VAL A 523 -0.32 6.48 1.81
N LEU A 524 -1.57 6.37 1.38
CA LEU A 524 -1.92 6.46 -0.04
C LEU A 524 -2.17 7.88 -0.54
N MET A 525 -2.57 8.81 0.35
CA MET A 525 -2.90 10.20 0.01
C MET A 525 -1.80 11.19 0.41
N GLU A 526 -0.86 10.81 1.28
CA GLU A 526 0.11 11.72 1.88
C GLU A 526 -0.59 12.94 2.52
N GLU A 527 -0.29 14.17 2.07
CA GLU A 527 -0.88 15.41 2.59
C GLU A 527 -2.11 15.90 1.80
N ARG A 528 -2.70 15.05 0.95
CA ARG A 528 -3.82 15.43 0.08
C ARG A 528 -5.16 14.93 0.62
N ALA A 529 -6.20 15.75 0.47
CA ALA A 529 -7.59 15.37 0.79
C ALA A 529 -8.40 14.94 -0.45
N GLU A 530 -7.72 14.76 -1.59
CA GLU A 530 -8.32 14.36 -2.86
C GLU A 530 -8.70 12.87 -2.84
N ARG A 531 -9.43 12.41 -3.87
CA ARG A 531 -9.69 10.97 -4.02
C ARG A 531 -8.38 10.21 -4.10
N ILE A 532 -8.32 9.03 -3.47
CA ILE A 532 -7.11 8.19 -3.50
C ILE A 532 -6.78 7.83 -4.96
N VAL A 533 -5.67 8.35 -5.47
CA VAL A 533 -5.08 7.95 -6.74
C VAL A 533 -3.83 7.10 -6.45
N ALA A 534 -4.07 5.84 -6.09
CA ALA A 534 -3.01 4.86 -5.88
C ALA A 534 -2.91 3.91 -7.07
N SER A 535 -1.70 3.40 -7.35
CA SER A 535 -1.56 2.30 -8.31
C SER A 535 -2.35 1.09 -7.80
N ALA A 536 -2.89 0.29 -8.73
CA ALA A 536 -3.62 -0.93 -8.37
C ALA A 536 -2.80 -1.87 -7.48
N GLN A 537 -1.47 -1.86 -7.64
CA GLN A 537 -0.55 -2.63 -6.80
C GLN A 537 -0.54 -2.12 -5.35
N LYS A 538 -0.28 -0.82 -5.12
CA LYS A 538 -0.29 -0.22 -3.78
C LYS A 538 -1.64 -0.35 -3.09
N TRP A 539 -2.73 -0.21 -3.86
CA TRP A 539 -4.08 -0.43 -3.33
C TRP A 539 -4.28 -1.89 -2.88
N ASN A 540 -3.83 -2.85 -3.69
CA ASN A 540 -3.96 -4.26 -3.37
C ASN A 540 -3.13 -4.68 -2.16
N GLU A 541 -1.93 -4.10 -1.96
CA GLU A 541 -1.12 -4.33 -0.75
C GLU A 541 -1.91 -4.00 0.51
N TRP A 542 -2.51 -2.81 0.57
CA TRP A 542 -3.35 -2.42 1.71
C TRP A 542 -4.67 -3.16 1.79
N LYS A 543 -5.27 -3.53 0.65
CA LYS A 543 -6.46 -4.38 0.64
C LYS A 543 -6.16 -5.71 1.32
N ASN A 544 -5.01 -6.32 1.02
CA ASN A 544 -4.59 -7.59 1.60
C ASN A 544 -4.26 -7.49 3.10
N VAL A 545 -3.90 -6.31 3.60
CA VAL A 545 -3.73 -6.06 5.06
C VAL A 545 -5.07 -5.87 5.77
N LEU A 546 -6.11 -5.41 5.09
CA LEU A 546 -7.42 -5.18 5.71
C LEU A 546 -8.31 -6.42 5.65
N GLU A 547 -8.23 -7.16 4.56
CA GLU A 547 -9.06 -8.33 4.30
C GLU A 547 -8.32 -9.35 3.43
N TRP A 548 -8.36 -10.61 3.85
CA TRP A 548 -7.76 -11.73 3.14
C TRP A 548 -8.61 -12.99 3.29
N VAL A 549 -8.20 -14.00 2.52
CA VAL A 549 -8.81 -15.31 2.51
C VAL A 549 -7.83 -16.32 3.10
N LEU A 550 -8.33 -17.14 4.01
CA LEU A 550 -7.63 -18.29 4.56
C LEU A 550 -8.16 -19.55 3.89
N LEU A 551 -7.27 -20.31 3.26
CA LEU A 551 -7.62 -21.54 2.57
C LEU A 551 -6.67 -22.65 3.03
N SER A 552 -7.21 -23.71 3.64
CA SER A 552 -6.40 -24.79 4.21
C SER A 552 -6.99 -26.14 3.89
N GLU A 553 -6.18 -27.09 3.44
CA GLU A 553 -6.56 -28.51 3.45
C GLU A 553 -6.72 -28.99 4.90
N GLY A 554 -7.50 -30.07 5.07
CA GLY A 554 -7.74 -30.67 6.38
C GLY A 554 -6.44 -31.21 6.99
N GLY A 555 -6.35 -31.17 8.33
CA GLY A 555 -5.22 -31.70 9.07
C GLY A 555 -3.98 -30.80 9.10
N HIS A 556 -3.98 -29.65 8.41
CA HIS A 556 -2.93 -28.66 8.62
C HIS A 556 -3.19 -27.86 9.90
N ASN A 557 -2.23 -27.90 10.83
CA ASN A 557 -2.27 -27.16 12.09
C ASN A 557 -1.29 -25.98 12.05
N THR A 558 -1.64 -24.91 12.76
CA THR A 558 -0.80 -23.72 12.92
C THR A 558 -0.42 -23.62 14.38
N ALA A 559 0.88 -23.64 14.67
CA ALA A 559 1.42 -23.53 16.03
C ALA A 559 1.10 -22.16 16.67
N PRO A 560 1.20 -22.04 18.01
CA PRO A 560 1.03 -20.78 18.72
C PRO A 560 1.88 -19.63 18.18
N HIS A 561 1.24 -18.51 17.88
CA HIS A 561 1.86 -17.27 17.44
C HIS A 561 1.00 -16.07 17.84
N THR A 562 1.51 -14.87 17.57
CA THR A 562 0.73 -13.64 17.54
C THR A 562 0.69 -13.11 16.11
N ASP A 563 -0.42 -12.50 15.71
CA ASP A 563 -0.50 -11.81 14.42
C ASP A 563 0.48 -10.64 14.39
N SER A 564 1.10 -10.41 13.25
CA SER A 564 2.13 -9.39 13.07
C SER A 564 1.58 -7.96 13.26
N HIS A 565 2.49 -7.00 13.44
CA HIS A 565 2.19 -5.55 13.50
C HIS A 565 1.23 -5.11 14.62
N GLY A 566 1.01 -5.98 15.61
CA GLY A 566 0.10 -5.73 16.73
C GLY A 566 -1.35 -5.55 16.29
N PHE A 567 -1.78 -6.08 15.15
CA PHE A 567 -3.17 -5.93 14.73
C PHE A 567 -4.13 -6.73 15.62
N ALA A 568 -5.34 -6.21 15.75
CA ALA A 568 -6.48 -7.02 16.18
C ALA A 568 -7.02 -7.73 14.93
N THR A 569 -7.56 -8.93 15.11
CA THR A 569 -7.91 -9.78 13.97
C THR A 569 -9.29 -10.38 14.15
N TRP A 570 -9.98 -10.54 13.02
CA TRP A 570 -11.21 -11.31 12.95
C TRP A 570 -11.08 -12.43 11.93
N ILE A 571 -11.76 -13.54 12.20
CA ILE A 571 -11.81 -14.72 11.32
C ILE A 571 -13.24 -15.25 11.31
N THR A 572 -13.77 -15.51 10.11
CA THR A 572 -15.10 -16.10 9.90
C THR A 572 -15.00 -17.30 8.97
N PRO A 573 -15.11 -18.55 9.47
CA PRO A 573 -15.23 -19.72 8.62
C PRO A 573 -16.44 -19.59 7.69
N GLN A 574 -16.23 -19.97 6.43
CA GLN A 574 -17.24 -19.98 5.37
C GLN A 574 -17.56 -21.40 4.92
N GLU A 575 -16.56 -22.28 4.94
CA GLU A 575 -16.67 -23.70 4.59
C GLU A 575 -15.97 -24.50 5.66
N GLU A 576 -16.72 -25.43 6.26
CA GLU A 576 -16.30 -26.33 7.34
C GLU A 576 -15.84 -25.61 8.63
N SER A 577 -15.70 -26.38 9.71
CA SER A 577 -15.37 -25.83 11.03
C SER A 577 -13.86 -25.67 11.23
N ILE A 578 -13.46 -24.70 12.06
CA ILE A 578 -12.07 -24.44 12.43
C ILE A 578 -11.92 -24.47 13.95
N GLY A 579 -10.95 -25.23 14.46
CA GLY A 579 -10.58 -25.17 15.88
C GLY A 579 -9.66 -23.98 16.13
N PHE A 580 -10.02 -23.13 17.09
CA PHE A 580 -9.24 -21.96 17.49
C PHE A 580 -8.88 -22.08 18.97
N GLY A 581 -7.58 -22.10 19.27
CA GLY A 581 -7.07 -22.15 20.63
C GLY A 581 -6.27 -20.90 20.97
N TRP A 582 -6.28 -20.47 22.24
CA TRP A 582 -5.56 -19.29 22.71
C TRP A 582 -5.12 -19.42 24.16
N MET A 583 -4.11 -18.64 24.54
CA MET A 583 -3.71 -18.48 25.94
C MET A 583 -4.59 -17.42 26.60
N SER A 584 -5.39 -17.83 27.58
CA SER A 584 -6.40 -17.00 28.25
C SER A 584 -5.78 -16.17 29.38
N CYS A 585 -5.84 -14.84 29.23
CA CYS A 585 -5.36 -13.85 30.21
C CYS A 585 -3.97 -14.21 30.76
N PRO A 586 -2.93 -14.29 29.90
CA PRO A 586 -1.60 -14.66 30.31
C PRO A 586 -1.00 -13.63 31.25
N THR A 587 -0.27 -14.07 32.29
CA THR A 587 0.54 -13.15 33.09
C THR A 587 1.72 -12.61 32.28
N GLU A 588 2.38 -11.56 32.78
CA GLU A 588 3.59 -11.04 32.15
C GLU A 588 4.69 -12.11 32.10
N GLU A 589 4.85 -12.89 33.17
CA GLU A 589 5.82 -13.99 33.23
C GLU A 589 5.49 -15.12 32.25
N GLU A 590 4.21 -15.48 32.11
CA GLU A 590 3.78 -16.48 31.12
C GLU A 590 4.05 -16.00 29.70
N ARG A 591 3.76 -14.72 29.42
CA ARG A 591 4.04 -14.10 28.12
C ARG A 591 5.54 -14.06 27.83
N GLU A 592 6.36 -13.66 28.79
CA GLU A 592 7.83 -13.65 28.66
C GLU A 592 8.41 -15.05 28.45
N ALA A 593 7.95 -16.03 29.22
CA ALA A 593 8.37 -17.42 29.08
C ALA A 593 7.96 -18.01 27.72
N TRP A 594 6.78 -17.66 27.21
CA TRP A 594 6.38 -18.02 25.85
C TRP A 594 7.27 -17.33 24.81
N MET A 595 7.49 -16.01 24.90
CA MET A 595 8.33 -15.27 23.95
C MET A 595 9.78 -15.78 23.91
N ALA A 596 10.30 -16.27 25.04
CA ALA A 596 11.63 -16.88 25.12
C ALA A 596 11.72 -18.26 24.46
N ASN A 597 10.60 -18.97 24.30
CA ASN A 597 10.57 -20.32 23.71
C ASN A 597 9.23 -20.62 22.98
N PRO A 598 8.88 -19.84 21.94
CA PRO A 598 7.54 -19.88 21.36
C PRO A 598 7.21 -21.22 20.69
N HIS A 599 8.23 -21.97 20.24
CA HIS A 599 8.09 -23.23 19.54
C HIS A 599 7.97 -24.47 20.43
N ASN A 600 8.12 -24.33 21.76
CA ASN A 600 7.99 -25.47 22.68
C ASN A 600 7.19 -25.15 23.95
N TYR A 601 6.76 -23.90 24.12
CA TYR A 601 6.09 -23.48 25.35
C TYR A 601 4.67 -24.05 25.44
N THR A 602 4.43 -24.82 26.50
CA THR A 602 3.12 -25.39 26.83
C THR A 602 2.59 -24.89 28.18
N GLY A 603 3.28 -23.96 28.85
CA GLY A 603 2.79 -23.35 30.09
C GLY A 603 1.57 -22.47 29.85
N GLY A 604 0.99 -21.93 30.92
CA GLY A 604 -0.15 -21.03 30.85
C GLY A 604 -1.51 -21.70 30.69
N ARG A 605 -2.57 -20.88 30.70
CA ARG A 605 -3.96 -21.35 30.63
C ARG A 605 -4.47 -21.35 29.20
N TRP A 606 -4.40 -22.50 28.54
CA TRP A 606 -4.91 -22.64 27.17
C TRP A 606 -6.40 -22.95 27.14
N ARG A 607 -7.11 -22.26 26.25
CA ARG A 607 -8.54 -22.44 25.95
C ARG A 607 -8.74 -22.69 24.47
N TYR A 608 -9.91 -23.20 24.10
CA TYR A 608 -10.28 -23.39 22.71
C TYR A 608 -11.79 -23.29 22.48
N VAL A 609 -12.16 -23.01 21.23
CA VAL A 609 -13.53 -23.14 20.70
C VAL A 609 -13.46 -23.70 19.29
N VAL A 610 -14.58 -24.22 18.79
CA VAL A 610 -14.72 -24.64 17.40
C VAL A 610 -15.69 -23.71 16.68
N LEU A 611 -15.15 -22.95 15.73
CA LEU A 611 -15.89 -21.98 14.95
C LEU A 611 -16.60 -22.70 13.79
N LYS A 612 -17.93 -22.60 13.76
CA LYS A 612 -18.79 -23.12 12.69
C LYS A 612 -18.90 -22.09 11.55
N PRO A 613 -19.20 -22.51 10.31
CA PRO A 613 -19.44 -21.58 9.21
C PRO A 613 -20.46 -20.48 9.57
N GLY A 614 -20.09 -19.22 9.35
CA GLY A 614 -20.89 -18.05 9.69
C GLY A 614 -20.65 -17.46 11.09
N GLN A 615 -19.93 -18.18 11.97
CA GLN A 615 -19.47 -17.62 13.24
C GLN A 615 -18.18 -16.82 13.02
N SER A 616 -18.09 -15.63 13.60
CA SER A 616 -16.92 -14.77 13.53
C SER A 616 -16.28 -14.67 14.90
N ILE A 617 -14.97 -14.94 14.99
CA ILE A 617 -14.17 -14.60 16.16
C ILE A 617 -13.45 -13.28 15.93
N PHE A 618 -13.38 -12.44 16.95
CA PHE A 618 -12.54 -11.24 17.01
C PHE A 618 -11.66 -11.30 18.25
N PHE A 619 -10.38 -11.00 18.12
CA PHE A 619 -9.43 -11.01 19.23
C PHE A 619 -8.46 -9.84 19.15
N MET A 620 -8.04 -9.40 20.34
CA MET A 620 -7.27 -8.18 20.54
C MET A 620 -5.80 -8.33 20.13
N PRO A 621 -5.07 -7.21 19.96
CA PRO A 621 -3.63 -7.22 19.70
C PRO A 621 -2.85 -8.07 20.70
N GLY A 622 -1.96 -8.91 20.19
CA GLY A 622 -1.03 -9.72 20.99
C GLY A 622 -1.65 -10.96 21.64
N THR A 623 -2.83 -11.40 21.20
CA THR A 623 -3.40 -12.69 21.58
C THR A 623 -2.54 -13.84 21.03
N ILE A 624 -2.00 -14.67 21.93
CA ILE A 624 -1.23 -15.86 21.59
C ILE A 624 -2.23 -16.96 21.23
N HIS A 625 -2.26 -17.37 19.97
CA HIS A 625 -3.28 -18.30 19.47
C HIS A 625 -2.71 -19.33 18.49
N PHE A 626 -3.43 -20.44 18.34
CA PHE A 626 -3.11 -21.55 17.45
C PHE A 626 -4.38 -22.06 16.78
N VAL A 627 -4.23 -22.72 15.63
CA VAL A 627 -5.36 -23.19 14.81
C VAL A 627 -5.20 -24.68 14.53
N PHE A 628 -6.28 -25.44 14.68
CA PHE A 628 -6.26 -26.89 14.50
C PHE A 628 -7.46 -27.38 13.70
N ARG A 629 -7.23 -28.40 12.86
CA ARG A 629 -8.20 -28.87 11.87
C ARG A 629 -8.27 -30.38 11.83
N VAL A 630 -9.49 -30.90 11.61
CA VAL A 630 -9.68 -32.32 11.26
C VAL A 630 -9.14 -32.58 9.86
N GLN A 631 -8.64 -33.79 9.63
CA GLN A 631 -8.00 -34.18 8.36
C GLN A 631 -8.97 -34.27 7.18
N GLU A 632 -10.22 -34.69 7.44
CA GLU A 632 -11.18 -35.06 6.39
C GLU A 632 -11.64 -33.90 5.51
N HIS A 633 -11.59 -32.67 6.02
CA HIS A 633 -12.26 -31.55 5.39
C HIS A 633 -11.34 -30.34 5.24
N GLN A 634 -11.26 -29.82 4.01
CA GLN A 634 -10.66 -28.52 3.76
C GLN A 634 -11.54 -27.41 4.34
N THR A 635 -10.92 -26.28 4.68
CA THR A 635 -11.59 -25.12 5.27
C THR A 635 -11.36 -23.88 4.43
N LEU A 636 -12.38 -23.03 4.37
CA LEU A 636 -12.29 -21.66 3.86
C LEU A 636 -12.73 -20.72 4.96
N ALA A 637 -11.92 -19.72 5.27
CA ALA A 637 -12.32 -18.61 6.11
C ALA A 637 -12.00 -17.26 5.46
N LEU A 638 -12.75 -16.24 5.85
CA LEU A 638 -12.43 -14.84 5.57
C LEU A 638 -11.81 -14.26 6.83
N GLY A 639 -10.81 -13.41 6.68
CA GLY A 639 -10.18 -12.73 7.79
C GLY A 639 -9.81 -11.29 7.43
N GLY A 640 -9.45 -10.54 8.46
CA GLY A 640 -9.08 -9.14 8.32
C GLY A 640 -8.48 -8.58 9.60
N HIS A 641 -7.69 -7.52 9.46
CA HIS A 641 -7.10 -6.80 10.57
C HIS A 641 -7.89 -5.52 10.82
N VAL A 642 -7.98 -5.14 12.08
CA VAL A 642 -8.42 -3.82 12.50
C VAL A 642 -7.42 -3.24 13.50
N LEU A 643 -7.40 -1.91 13.59
CA LEU A 643 -6.66 -1.20 14.60
C LEU A 643 -7.62 -0.24 15.30
N GLN A 644 -7.59 -0.26 16.63
CA GLN A 644 -8.50 0.53 17.44
C GLN A 644 -7.87 1.85 17.89
N TRP A 645 -8.64 2.93 17.85
CA TRP A 645 -8.20 4.23 18.39
C TRP A 645 -7.96 4.15 19.89
N SER A 646 -8.90 3.58 20.65
CA SER A 646 -8.76 3.45 22.10
C SER A 646 -7.65 2.46 22.51
N GLY A 647 -7.13 1.66 21.57
CA GLY A 647 -6.15 0.61 21.80
C GLY A 647 -4.69 1.00 21.55
N ILE A 648 -4.36 2.27 21.27
CA ILE A 648 -3.02 2.69 20.81
C ILE A 648 -1.89 2.32 21.77
N GLN A 649 -2.13 2.38 23.08
CA GLN A 649 -1.12 2.03 24.08
C GLN A 649 -0.78 0.54 24.01
N ARG A 650 -1.81 -0.33 24.06
CA ARG A 650 -1.65 -1.77 23.94
C ARG A 650 -0.99 -2.15 22.62
N TRP A 651 -1.46 -1.54 21.54
CA TRP A 651 -0.90 -1.75 20.21
C TRP A 651 0.61 -1.50 20.18
N MET A 652 1.05 -0.36 20.68
CA MET A 652 2.48 -0.02 20.71
C MET A 652 3.30 -0.97 21.60
N GLN A 653 2.76 -1.39 22.74
CA GLN A 653 3.39 -2.41 23.60
C GLN A 653 3.59 -3.74 22.85
N VAL A 654 2.58 -4.20 22.12
CA VAL A 654 2.66 -5.43 21.32
C VAL A 654 3.67 -5.29 20.19
N VAL A 655 3.64 -4.19 19.43
CA VAL A 655 4.62 -3.94 18.35
C VAL A 655 6.04 -3.93 18.90
N LEU A 656 6.27 -3.34 20.07
CA LEU A 656 7.58 -3.35 20.73
C LEU A 656 8.01 -4.76 21.12
N ALA A 657 7.11 -5.54 21.72
CA ALA A 657 7.38 -6.91 22.13
C ALA A 657 7.71 -7.82 20.92
N GLN A 658 6.97 -7.67 19.82
CA GLN A 658 7.19 -8.43 18.58
C GLN A 658 8.52 -8.06 17.92
N MET A 659 8.86 -6.76 17.86
CA MET A 659 10.16 -6.33 17.32
C MET A 659 11.35 -6.81 18.18
N LYS A 660 11.16 -6.98 19.49
CA LYS A 660 12.18 -7.58 20.38
C LYS A 660 12.27 -9.11 20.21
N ASN A 661 11.17 -9.77 19.87
CA ASN A 661 11.06 -11.23 19.79
C ASN A 661 10.50 -11.66 18.42
N PRO A 662 11.25 -11.55 17.32
CA PRO A 662 10.73 -11.77 15.97
C PRO A 662 10.23 -13.20 15.69
N ALA A 663 10.63 -14.20 16.49
CA ALA A 663 10.14 -15.57 16.37
C ALA A 663 8.69 -15.79 16.87
N THR A 664 8.05 -14.74 17.41
CA THR A 664 6.70 -14.79 17.99
C THR A 664 5.59 -14.47 16.99
N THR A 665 5.95 -14.02 15.79
CA THR A 665 5.05 -13.69 14.69
C THR A 665 5.28 -14.61 13.50
N ASN A 666 4.29 -14.70 12.62
CA ASN A 666 4.37 -15.44 11.36
C ASN A 666 5.00 -14.63 10.21
N GLU A 667 5.25 -13.33 10.41
CA GLU A 667 5.79 -12.41 9.41
C GLU A 667 7.00 -11.63 9.93
N ASP A 668 7.85 -11.17 9.01
CA ASP A 668 8.94 -10.23 9.31
C ASP A 668 8.40 -8.80 9.43
N MET A 669 8.64 -8.18 10.58
CA MET A 669 8.18 -6.83 10.92
C MET A 669 9.27 -5.76 10.80
N ARG A 670 10.54 -6.13 10.57
CA ARG A 670 11.70 -5.22 10.69
C ARG A 670 11.54 -3.93 9.89
N TRP A 671 11.01 -4.03 8.67
CA TRP A 671 10.93 -2.92 7.72
C TRP A 671 9.58 -2.20 7.69
N SER A 672 8.50 -2.93 7.95
CA SER A 672 7.12 -2.43 7.85
C SER A 672 6.61 -1.82 9.15
N ALA A 673 7.01 -2.35 10.31
CA ALA A 673 6.55 -1.84 11.60
C ALA A 673 6.99 -0.38 11.87
N PRO A 674 8.23 0.07 11.59
CA PRO A 674 8.61 1.46 11.78
C PRO A 674 7.77 2.44 10.96
N LYS A 675 7.45 2.08 9.70
CA LYS A 675 6.59 2.89 8.81
C LYS A 675 5.19 3.03 9.41
N LEU A 676 4.62 1.92 9.88
CA LEU A 676 3.31 1.91 10.52
C LEU A 676 3.29 2.77 11.79
N VAL A 677 4.30 2.63 12.66
CA VAL A 677 4.46 3.43 13.88
C VAL A 677 4.53 4.92 13.58
N HIS A 678 5.29 5.32 12.56
CA HIS A 678 5.40 6.73 12.17
C HIS A 678 4.06 7.33 11.74
N VAL A 679 3.31 6.62 10.89
CA VAL A 679 2.01 7.08 10.40
C VAL A 679 0.98 7.16 11.53
N VAL A 680 0.89 6.12 12.36
CA VAL A 680 -0.03 6.14 13.52
C VAL A 680 0.35 7.26 14.48
N THR A 681 1.65 7.52 14.69
CA THR A 681 2.11 8.62 15.55
C THR A 681 1.60 9.98 15.06
N LYS A 682 1.66 10.24 13.75
CA LYS A 682 1.10 11.47 13.15
C LYS A 682 -0.42 11.56 13.34
N LEU A 683 -1.14 10.46 13.09
CA LEU A 683 -2.60 10.41 13.22
C LEU A 683 -3.06 10.63 14.66
N VAL A 684 -2.41 9.98 15.62
CA VAL A 684 -2.69 10.15 17.06
C VAL A 684 -2.38 11.57 17.51
N ALA A 685 -1.27 12.16 17.05
CA ALA A 685 -0.94 13.55 17.37
C ALA A 685 -2.00 14.53 16.86
N ALA A 686 -2.43 14.39 15.61
CA ALA A 686 -3.46 15.24 15.02
C ALA A 686 -4.80 15.10 15.77
N LYS A 687 -5.25 13.86 16.00
CA LYS A 687 -6.53 13.59 16.69
C LYS A 687 -6.53 14.10 18.14
N ALA A 688 -5.40 14.01 18.85
CA ALA A 688 -5.25 14.58 20.19
C ALA A 688 -5.28 16.12 20.17
N GLN A 689 -4.67 16.76 19.18
CA GLN A 689 -4.70 18.22 19.00
C GLN A 689 -6.11 18.74 18.71
N ASP A 690 -6.91 17.96 17.99
CA ASP A 690 -8.31 18.27 17.67
C ASP A 690 -9.28 18.00 18.83
N GLY A 691 -8.77 17.64 20.02
CA GLY A 691 -9.57 17.38 21.23
C GLY A 691 -10.11 15.96 21.34
N GLY A 692 -9.75 15.05 20.43
CA GLY A 692 -10.17 13.64 20.42
C GLY A 692 -9.38 12.74 21.37
N VAL A 693 -8.91 13.26 22.51
CA VAL A 693 -8.03 12.54 23.45
C VAL A 693 -8.72 11.32 24.07
N GLU A 694 -10.00 11.44 24.44
CA GLU A 694 -10.77 10.32 24.99
C GLU A 694 -10.97 9.20 23.97
N GLU A 695 -11.18 9.54 22.70
CA GLU A 695 -11.35 8.57 21.61
C GLU A 695 -10.10 7.74 21.36
N VAL A 696 -8.92 8.26 21.70
CA VAL A 696 -7.63 7.55 21.59
C VAL A 696 -7.19 6.89 22.90
N GLY A 697 -8.11 6.69 23.86
CA GLY A 697 -7.85 5.98 25.11
C GLY A 697 -7.47 6.86 26.30
N GLY A 698 -7.63 8.19 26.17
CA GLY A 698 -7.43 9.15 27.25
C GLY A 698 -5.98 9.64 27.40
N GLU A 699 -5.79 10.67 28.23
CA GLU A 699 -4.51 11.37 28.39
C GLU A 699 -3.35 10.43 28.78
N ALA A 700 -3.60 9.48 29.69
CA ALA A 700 -2.58 8.55 30.16
C ALA A 700 -2.10 7.61 29.04
N ALA A 701 -3.02 7.08 28.22
CA ALA A 701 -2.68 6.22 27.10
C ALA A 701 -1.87 6.95 26.04
N VAL A 702 -2.28 8.19 25.70
CA VAL A 702 -1.56 9.06 24.77
C VAL A 702 -0.14 9.36 25.27
N ALA A 703 0.00 9.74 26.54
CA ALA A 703 1.31 10.03 27.13
C ALA A 703 2.25 8.82 27.08
N GLN A 704 1.76 7.63 27.45
CA GLN A 704 2.53 6.39 27.40
C GLN A 704 2.88 5.95 25.98
N PHE A 705 1.96 6.13 25.04
CA PHE A 705 2.19 5.89 23.62
C PHE A 705 3.37 6.74 23.11
N PHE A 706 3.33 8.06 23.30
CA PHE A 706 4.42 8.95 22.87
C PHE A 706 5.73 8.73 23.62
N ALA A 707 5.68 8.34 24.91
CA ALA A 707 6.88 7.94 25.65
C ALA A 707 7.55 6.72 25.02
N SER A 708 6.74 5.71 24.64
CA SER A 708 7.22 4.48 23.99
C SER A 708 7.84 4.75 22.62
N VAL A 709 7.28 5.68 21.84
CA VAL A 709 7.86 6.12 20.56
C VAL A 709 9.21 6.82 20.79
N LYS A 710 9.30 7.72 21.77
CA LYS A 710 10.54 8.47 22.09
C LYS A 710 11.68 7.55 22.55
N VAL A 711 11.40 6.55 23.39
CA VAL A 711 12.42 5.59 23.87
C VAL A 711 13.07 4.82 22.72
N LYS A 712 12.35 4.57 21.62
CA LYS A 712 12.94 3.95 20.41
C LYS A 712 13.79 4.91 19.59
N VAL A 713 13.40 6.17 19.49
CA VAL A 713 14.25 7.22 18.88
C VAL A 713 15.54 7.37 19.68
N SER A 714 15.48 7.29 21.01
CA SER A 714 16.65 7.44 21.90
C SER A 714 17.50 6.17 22.06
N ARG A 715 16.93 4.95 22.07
CA ARG A 715 17.72 3.71 22.16
C ARG A 715 18.53 3.38 20.90
N SER A 716 18.14 3.96 19.76
CA SER A 716 18.97 4.01 18.56
C SER A 716 20.29 4.77 18.78
N PHE A 717 20.40 5.57 19.86
CA PHE A 717 21.60 6.33 20.25
C PHE A 717 22.32 5.77 21.49
N GLU A 718 21.81 4.72 22.15
CA GLU A 718 22.36 4.25 23.44
C GLU A 718 22.74 2.76 23.49
N THR A 719 22.53 1.98 22.41
CA THR A 719 22.97 0.57 22.37
C THR A 719 24.38 0.36 21.80
N GLU A 720 25.15 1.42 21.56
CA GLU A 720 26.58 1.35 21.27
C GLU A 720 27.40 2.21 22.23
N ARG A 721 27.57 1.71 23.46
CA ARG A 721 28.67 2.11 24.34
C ARG A 721 29.42 0.89 24.85
#